data_AF-A0AAJ2F6A9-F1
#
_entry.id   AF-A0AAJ2F6A9-F1
#
_cell.length_a   1.000
_cell.length_b   1.000
_cell.length_c   1.000
_cell.angle_alpha   90.00
_cell.angle_beta   90.00
_cell.angle_gamma   90.00
#
_symmetry.space_group_name_H-M   'P 1'
#
loop_
_entity.id
_entity.type
_entity.pdbx_description
1 polymer ?
#
loop_
_entity_poly.entity_id
_entity_poly.type
_entity_poly.pdbx_seq_one_letter_code
_entity_poly.pdbx_strand_id
1 'polypeptide(L)'
;MNNFKKINNLIGWIVFAISLFVFTATVERTASFWDCGEFIACAFKLQVPHPPGAPLFLLLGRMFSLLAGSDTTQVAYWVNMMSVLSSALTILFMHWTIVLIGRKVYNKKFEELSKGEAITLLSAGVIGSLAYAFSDTFWFSAVEAEVYAMSSFFTALVVWAAFKWEIIEDEATANRWLILIAYIVGLSIGVHLLNLVTVPALALLYYFKKYPVPTFKGGIISLLIGLVILGVINSAIIPGIPSMAFKFELLFTNGFGLPYGTGAIFFIIALVGAIVWGILYSIKKQKVTLNISLLSLVFVLIGYLSYNLAFVRSTFNTPINENDPSNILNYVKYLKREQYGERSLLYGPIYTATVESVEKGAPVYKMKDGKYEVYDYKQKLIYSKDGQMLLPRVYSSVPQHIQLYEEILDLAPGEKPTFIDNMKFMFKKQMGHMYMRYLLWNFVGRESDIQDAGVIDYTRSGELPELLAHNKARNNYFWLPLILGICGFVLLVRKNENDFLVTTLMFLLTGLALVVFLNSPPVEPRERDYIYVGSFYFFAIWIGLGVIQVAEWLSKFLKNGLVAGTVATVVTAVVPVILIQQNWDDHDRNHRYHQIDFAKNMLNSCAPNAILFTGGDNDTFPLWYVQEVEGYRTDVRVCNLSLLGTDWYIDQMKRKTYDSQALPISLPKDRFLEGLNEQIMYYENPNVKTGINLLEYLKLVKDDNQAIKVPLTDGSMINTLPTENLFLPIDVEAVKKAGFVPKDMEPYLTNQMAWSTGKGGIMKPELIQLDLIAQNAATGWKRPIYFATTLPSASYLNLKEYMQLEGYAYRLMPFKVPEAKDGFVNTDIMYNNMTKKMFWRDLDNPKTYYHSDFYLEVPVVTARLAFLRLTDQLVREGKLDKARAALDYCLKVMPDKTIPYDQLSANFVALYLAAGDKKKGLEMAETIMNRNNKALDYYLLDKKNSDGRQIQTNLYEMQIIIEGVKNAKLPEAAKYQAMFDKQMAKANS
;
A
#
# COMPACT_ATOMS: atom_id res chain seq x y z
N MET A 1 -9.03 -31.80 35.35
CA MET A 1 -10.26 -32.16 34.58
C MET A 1 -9.92 -33.32 33.64
N ASN A 2 -10.61 -34.47 33.70
CA ASN A 2 -10.27 -35.68 32.91
C ASN A 2 -10.32 -35.49 31.37
N ASN A 3 -10.68 -34.30 30.87
CA ASN A 3 -10.82 -34.02 29.44
C ASN A 3 -10.34 -32.62 29.00
N PHE A 4 -9.40 -31.99 29.74
CA PHE A 4 -8.93 -30.62 29.46
C PHE A 4 -8.53 -30.42 27.99
N LYS A 5 -7.76 -31.35 27.41
CA LYS A 5 -7.28 -31.26 26.02
C LYS A 5 -8.43 -31.19 25.01
N LYS A 6 -9.48 -32.00 25.16
CA LYS A 6 -10.64 -31.94 24.23
C LYS A 6 -11.41 -30.63 24.39
N ILE A 7 -11.55 -30.14 25.61
CA ILE A 7 -12.23 -28.87 25.89
C ILE A 7 -11.44 -27.70 25.32
N ASN A 8 -10.12 -27.68 25.51
CA ASN A 8 -9.22 -26.68 24.89
C ASN A 8 -9.32 -26.68 23.36
N ASN A 9 -9.35 -27.87 22.75
CA ASN A 9 -9.49 -27.96 21.29
C ASN A 9 -10.86 -27.44 20.82
N LEU A 10 -11.94 -27.79 21.54
CA LEU A 10 -13.29 -27.30 21.24
C LEU A 10 -13.38 -25.77 21.39
N ILE A 11 -12.84 -25.21 22.48
CA ILE A 11 -12.84 -23.76 22.71
C ILE A 11 -12.03 -23.04 21.64
N GLY A 12 -10.90 -23.59 21.21
CA GLY A 12 -10.16 -23.10 20.05
C GLY A 12 -11.07 -22.98 18.81
N TRP A 13 -11.81 -24.03 18.48
CA TRP A 13 -12.74 -24.00 17.35
C TRP A 13 -13.95 -23.06 17.55
N ILE A 14 -14.36 -22.83 18.80
CA ILE A 14 -15.40 -21.84 19.11
C ILE A 14 -14.88 -20.42 18.87
N VAL A 15 -13.67 -20.07 19.34
CA VAL A 15 -13.11 -18.73 19.06
C VAL A 15 -12.84 -18.54 17.57
N PHE A 16 -12.41 -19.59 16.86
CA PHE A 16 -12.36 -19.60 15.40
C PHE A 16 -13.72 -19.26 14.78
N ALA A 17 -14.80 -19.92 15.22
CA ALA A 17 -16.13 -19.69 14.67
C ALA A 17 -16.66 -18.28 14.97
N ILE A 18 -16.37 -17.74 16.16
CA ILE A 18 -16.70 -16.35 16.53
C ILE A 18 -15.97 -15.38 15.60
N SER A 19 -14.65 -15.49 15.47
CA SER A 19 -13.87 -14.60 14.61
C SER A 19 -14.25 -14.74 13.15
N LEU A 20 -14.49 -15.96 12.67
CA LEU A 20 -14.96 -16.21 11.31
C LEU A 20 -16.31 -15.52 11.07
N PHE A 21 -17.25 -15.62 11.99
CA PHE A 21 -18.55 -14.95 11.89
C PHE A 21 -18.38 -13.43 11.83
N VAL A 22 -17.61 -12.85 12.77
CA VAL A 22 -17.38 -11.39 12.84
C VAL A 22 -16.73 -10.89 11.55
N PHE A 23 -15.62 -11.49 11.11
CA PHE A 23 -14.93 -11.06 9.90
C PHE A 23 -15.75 -11.28 8.63
N THR A 24 -16.53 -12.37 8.53
CA THR A 24 -17.46 -12.56 7.41
C THR A 24 -18.58 -11.51 7.42
N ALA A 25 -19.07 -11.16 8.60
CA ALA A 25 -20.11 -10.18 8.79
C ALA A 25 -19.63 -8.75 8.53
N THR A 26 -18.34 -8.48 8.37
CA THR A 26 -17.80 -7.15 8.10
C THR A 26 -16.90 -7.12 6.85
N VAL A 27 -16.85 -8.20 6.07
CA VAL A 27 -15.93 -8.36 4.95
C VAL A 27 -16.21 -7.35 3.84
N GLU A 28 -15.14 -6.83 3.21
CA GLU A 28 -15.24 -6.02 2.01
C GLU A 28 -15.93 -6.83 0.90
N ARG A 29 -17.01 -6.27 0.31
CA ARG A 29 -17.80 -6.98 -0.72
C ARG A 29 -17.14 -6.88 -2.09
N THR A 30 -16.31 -5.87 -2.29
CA THR A 30 -15.66 -5.58 -3.58
C THR A 30 -14.14 -5.54 -3.46
N ALA A 31 -13.43 -5.01 -4.46
CA ALA A 31 -12.00 -4.78 -4.33
C ALA A 31 -11.76 -3.43 -3.63
N SER A 32 -11.03 -3.43 -2.52
CA SER A 32 -10.58 -2.20 -1.85
C SER A 32 -9.43 -1.52 -2.61
N PHE A 33 -9.09 -0.30 -2.19
CA PHE A 33 -7.93 0.45 -2.70
C PHE A 33 -6.60 -0.22 -2.36
N TRP A 34 -5.50 0.36 -2.86
CA TRP A 34 -4.17 -0.23 -2.81
C TRP A 34 -4.13 -1.58 -3.55
N ASP A 35 -3.28 -2.48 -3.08
CA ASP A 35 -2.88 -3.70 -3.79
C ASP A 35 -4.02 -4.72 -3.97
N CYS A 36 -5.14 -4.58 -3.27
CA CYS A 36 -6.23 -5.56 -3.29
C CYS A 36 -6.82 -5.76 -4.70
N GLY A 37 -7.05 -4.69 -5.46
CA GLY A 37 -7.57 -4.79 -6.83
C GLY A 37 -6.64 -5.58 -7.77
N GLU A 38 -5.35 -5.35 -7.66
CA GLU A 38 -4.33 -6.07 -8.42
C GLU A 38 -4.24 -7.53 -7.97
N PHE A 39 -4.15 -7.80 -6.67
CA PHE A 39 -4.06 -9.16 -6.15
C PHE A 39 -5.27 -10.00 -6.51
N ILE A 40 -6.49 -9.44 -6.47
CA ILE A 40 -7.70 -10.15 -6.89
C ILE A 40 -7.67 -10.41 -8.40
N ALA A 41 -7.29 -9.43 -9.23
CA ALA A 41 -7.17 -9.60 -10.68
C ALA A 41 -6.12 -10.65 -11.07
N CYS A 42 -4.99 -10.64 -10.39
CA CYS A 42 -3.89 -11.59 -10.56
C CYS A 42 -4.27 -12.98 -10.05
N ALA A 43 -4.95 -13.11 -8.91
CA ALA A 43 -5.43 -14.39 -8.41
C ALA A 43 -6.48 -15.01 -9.35
N PHE A 44 -7.42 -14.21 -9.85
CA PHE A 44 -8.48 -14.68 -10.74
C PHE A 44 -7.94 -15.32 -12.02
N LYS A 45 -6.91 -14.74 -12.66
CA LYS A 45 -6.33 -15.27 -13.91
C LYS A 45 -4.93 -15.88 -13.79
N LEU A 46 -4.43 -16.02 -12.57
CA LEU A 46 -3.04 -16.38 -12.28
C LEU A 46 -2.05 -15.51 -13.06
N GLN A 47 -2.14 -14.20 -12.90
CA GLN A 47 -1.24 -13.22 -13.52
C GLN A 47 -0.05 -12.91 -12.60
N VAL A 48 0.84 -12.00 -13.00
CA VAL A 48 2.05 -11.66 -12.23
C VAL A 48 1.91 -10.24 -11.67
N PRO A 49 1.63 -10.08 -10.35
CA PRO A 49 1.50 -8.78 -9.71
C PRO A 49 2.88 -8.20 -9.36
N HIS A 50 2.90 -7.04 -8.72
CA HIS A 50 4.12 -6.40 -8.28
C HIS A 50 5.03 -7.30 -7.42
N PRO A 51 6.37 -7.18 -7.55
CA PRO A 51 7.33 -7.92 -6.74
C PRO A 51 7.15 -7.72 -5.22
N PRO A 52 7.19 -8.81 -4.42
CA PRO A 52 7.70 -10.13 -4.75
C PRO A 52 6.62 -11.13 -5.23
N GLY A 53 5.39 -10.73 -5.53
CA GLY A 53 4.42 -11.55 -6.25
C GLY A 53 3.45 -12.41 -5.44
N ALA A 54 3.77 -12.74 -4.19
CA ALA A 54 2.95 -13.58 -3.30
C ALA A 54 2.28 -14.82 -3.99
N PRO A 55 3.05 -15.67 -4.69
CA PRO A 55 2.50 -16.71 -5.57
C PRO A 55 1.61 -17.75 -4.87
N LEU A 56 1.89 -18.11 -3.61
CA LEU A 56 1.02 -19.02 -2.85
C LEU A 56 -0.32 -18.34 -2.52
N PHE A 57 -0.29 -17.04 -2.18
CA PHE A 57 -1.50 -16.25 -2.00
C PHE A 57 -2.34 -16.23 -3.28
N LEU A 58 -1.72 -16.05 -4.46
CA LEU A 58 -2.44 -16.08 -5.74
C LEU A 58 -3.05 -17.46 -6.05
N LEU A 59 -2.33 -18.54 -5.77
CA LEU A 59 -2.84 -19.91 -6.00
C LEU A 59 -4.07 -20.19 -5.13
N LEU A 60 -4.02 -19.83 -3.85
CA LEU A 60 -5.16 -19.97 -2.94
C LEU A 60 -6.29 -19.02 -3.35
N GLY A 61 -5.98 -17.78 -3.69
CA GLY A 61 -6.95 -16.80 -4.19
C GLY A 61 -7.66 -17.29 -5.45
N ARG A 62 -6.95 -17.97 -6.36
CA ARG A 62 -7.56 -18.61 -7.53
C ARG A 62 -8.59 -19.65 -7.10
N MET A 63 -8.28 -20.50 -6.12
CA MET A 63 -9.23 -21.50 -5.61
C MET A 63 -10.50 -20.85 -5.04
N PHE A 64 -10.35 -19.78 -4.26
CA PHE A 64 -11.48 -19.02 -3.73
C PHE A 64 -12.29 -18.34 -4.83
N SER A 65 -11.64 -17.76 -5.84
CA SER A 65 -12.32 -17.12 -6.97
C SER A 65 -13.26 -18.07 -7.74
N LEU A 66 -12.99 -19.39 -7.73
CA LEU A 66 -13.86 -20.39 -8.37
C LEU A 66 -15.22 -20.54 -7.66
N LEU A 67 -15.32 -20.16 -6.39
CA LEU A 67 -16.58 -20.19 -5.63
C LEU A 67 -17.60 -19.14 -6.11
N ALA A 68 -17.15 -18.15 -6.88
CA ALA A 68 -18.01 -17.17 -7.53
C ALA A 68 -18.86 -17.78 -8.67
N GLY A 69 -18.52 -18.98 -9.15
CA GLY A 69 -19.22 -19.63 -10.26
C GLY A 69 -19.17 -18.79 -11.53
N SER A 70 -20.33 -18.48 -12.10
CA SER A 70 -20.46 -17.64 -13.30
C SER A 70 -20.59 -16.15 -13.00
N ASP A 71 -20.82 -15.76 -11.74
CA ASP A 71 -20.98 -14.36 -11.35
C ASP A 71 -19.63 -13.76 -11.00
N THR A 72 -19.00 -13.11 -11.97
CA THR A 72 -17.67 -12.51 -11.79
C THR A 72 -17.67 -11.35 -10.79
N THR A 73 -18.82 -10.73 -10.51
CA THR A 73 -18.91 -9.64 -9.53
C THR A 73 -18.70 -10.15 -8.09
N GLN A 74 -18.88 -11.45 -7.85
CA GLN A 74 -18.68 -12.10 -6.55
C GLN A 74 -17.23 -12.59 -6.34
N VAL A 75 -16.35 -12.46 -7.33
CA VAL A 75 -14.94 -12.90 -7.21
C VAL A 75 -14.22 -12.16 -6.09
N ALA A 76 -14.38 -10.84 -5.99
CA ALA A 76 -13.70 -10.06 -4.95
C ALA A 76 -14.13 -10.51 -3.55
N TYR A 77 -15.43 -10.66 -3.31
CA TYR A 77 -15.96 -11.19 -2.06
C TYR A 77 -15.31 -12.53 -1.68
N TRP A 78 -15.26 -13.50 -2.60
CA TRP A 78 -14.68 -14.81 -2.28
C TRP A 78 -13.17 -14.76 -2.06
N VAL A 79 -12.43 -13.92 -2.78
CA VAL A 79 -11.00 -13.74 -2.52
C VAL A 79 -10.78 -13.03 -1.17
N ASN A 80 -11.60 -12.04 -0.80
CA ASN A 80 -11.58 -11.44 0.55
C ASN A 80 -11.91 -12.49 1.64
N MET A 81 -12.81 -13.43 1.36
CA MET A 81 -13.12 -14.54 2.28
C MET A 81 -11.91 -15.45 2.57
N MET A 82 -10.89 -15.47 1.71
CA MET A 82 -9.63 -16.14 2.00
C MET A 82 -8.88 -15.48 3.15
N SER A 83 -8.85 -14.14 3.18
CA SER A 83 -8.28 -13.37 4.29
C SER A 83 -9.08 -13.57 5.56
N VAL A 84 -10.41 -13.56 5.48
CA VAL A 84 -11.33 -13.86 6.60
C VAL A 84 -11.02 -15.23 7.22
N LEU A 85 -10.89 -16.27 6.38
CA LEU A 85 -10.57 -17.62 6.86
C LEU A 85 -9.18 -17.69 7.49
N SER A 86 -8.18 -17.07 6.84
CA SER A 86 -6.80 -17.01 7.34
C SER A 86 -6.74 -16.33 8.70
N SER A 87 -7.38 -15.18 8.85
CA SER A 87 -7.44 -14.44 10.11
C SER A 87 -8.20 -15.19 11.20
N ALA A 88 -9.30 -15.88 10.89
CA ALA A 88 -9.97 -16.74 11.87
C ALA A 88 -9.05 -17.89 12.34
N LEU A 89 -8.27 -18.49 11.44
CA LEU A 89 -7.26 -19.50 11.79
C LEU A 89 -6.12 -18.91 12.64
N THR A 90 -5.70 -17.66 12.41
CA THR A 90 -4.75 -16.95 13.30
C THR A 90 -5.23 -16.97 14.75
N ILE A 91 -6.51 -16.64 14.98
CA ILE A 91 -7.11 -16.61 16.33
C ILE A 91 -7.13 -18.01 16.98
N LEU A 92 -7.44 -19.04 16.19
CA LEU A 92 -7.38 -20.45 16.64
C LEU A 92 -5.99 -20.83 17.18
N PHE A 93 -4.96 -20.58 16.37
CA PHE A 93 -3.58 -20.92 16.73
C PHE A 93 -3.03 -20.05 17.86
N MET A 94 -3.49 -18.79 17.94
CA MET A 94 -3.18 -17.90 19.05
C MET A 94 -3.74 -18.42 20.37
N HIS A 95 -5.02 -18.82 20.39
CA HIS A 95 -5.66 -19.40 21.57
C HIS A 95 -4.84 -20.58 22.11
N TRP A 96 -4.47 -21.52 21.23
CA TRP A 96 -3.67 -22.67 21.64
C TRP A 96 -2.25 -22.30 22.08
N THR A 97 -1.64 -21.26 21.48
CA THR A 97 -0.34 -20.75 21.90
C THR A 97 -0.40 -20.19 23.33
N ILE A 98 -1.40 -19.34 23.62
CA ILE A 98 -1.61 -18.78 24.97
C ILE A 98 -1.80 -19.89 25.99
N VAL A 99 -2.59 -20.92 25.68
CA VAL A 99 -2.82 -22.04 26.61
C VAL A 99 -1.54 -22.86 26.84
N LEU A 100 -0.70 -23.06 25.81
CA LEU A 100 0.59 -23.74 25.96
C LEU A 100 1.55 -22.96 26.86
N ILE A 101 1.67 -21.65 26.67
CA ILE A 101 2.51 -20.77 27.51
C ILE A 101 1.95 -20.69 28.93
N GLY A 102 0.65 -20.42 29.08
CA GLY A 102 -0.01 -20.30 30.38
C GLY A 102 0.05 -21.59 31.21
N ARG A 103 0.04 -22.77 30.58
CA ARG A 103 0.28 -24.05 31.27
C ARG A 103 1.66 -24.09 31.93
N LYS A 104 2.69 -23.55 31.27
CA LYS A 104 4.05 -23.46 31.82
C LYS A 104 4.14 -22.47 32.99
N VAL A 105 3.34 -21.41 32.99
CA VAL A 105 3.23 -20.47 34.13
C VAL A 105 2.77 -21.15 35.42
N TYR A 106 1.87 -22.13 35.33
CA TYR A 106 1.44 -22.94 36.48
C TYR A 106 2.46 -24.02 36.88
N ASN A 107 3.47 -24.29 36.04
CA ASN A 107 4.44 -25.37 36.21
C ASN A 107 3.80 -26.74 36.50
N LYS A 108 2.72 -27.07 35.78
CA LYS A 108 1.93 -28.30 35.95
C LYS A 108 1.63 -28.98 34.62
N LYS A 109 1.44 -30.30 34.62
CA LYS A 109 0.84 -30.99 33.46
C LYS A 109 -0.65 -30.64 33.34
N PHE A 110 -1.23 -30.80 32.15
CA PHE A 110 -2.64 -30.44 31.92
C PHE A 110 -3.59 -31.27 32.80
N GLU A 111 -3.19 -32.50 33.09
CA GLU A 111 -3.91 -33.47 33.91
C GLU A 111 -3.91 -33.07 35.40
N GLU A 112 -2.93 -32.29 35.84
CA GLU A 112 -2.69 -31.85 37.22
C GLU A 112 -3.36 -30.50 37.57
N LEU A 113 -3.92 -29.81 36.57
CA LEU A 113 -4.61 -28.53 36.79
C LEU A 113 -5.89 -28.73 37.61
N SER A 114 -6.02 -27.92 38.67
CA SER A 114 -7.29 -27.79 39.40
C SER A 114 -8.38 -27.22 38.48
N LYS A 115 -9.65 -27.37 38.88
CA LYS A 115 -10.77 -26.83 38.07
C LYS A 115 -10.67 -25.30 37.89
N GLY A 116 -10.26 -24.58 38.92
CA GLY A 116 -10.06 -23.12 38.86
C GLY A 116 -8.96 -22.73 37.89
N GLU A 117 -7.77 -23.34 38.02
CA GLU A 117 -6.63 -23.09 37.11
C GLU A 117 -6.97 -23.44 35.66
N ALA A 118 -7.70 -24.54 35.44
CA ALA A 118 -8.16 -24.95 34.12
C ALA A 118 -9.09 -23.91 33.49
N ILE A 119 -10.09 -23.40 34.22
CA ILE A 119 -11.00 -22.35 33.73
C ILE A 119 -10.23 -21.07 33.44
N THR A 120 -9.36 -20.63 34.36
CA THR A 120 -8.54 -19.43 34.17
C THR A 120 -7.66 -19.56 32.92
N LEU A 121 -7.03 -20.73 32.72
CA LEU A 121 -6.15 -20.97 31.58
C LEU A 121 -6.90 -20.97 30.24
N LEU A 122 -8.07 -21.61 30.19
CA LEU A 122 -8.92 -21.58 28.98
C LEU A 122 -9.40 -20.15 28.69
N SER A 123 -9.77 -19.41 29.73
CA SER A 123 -10.24 -18.02 29.63
C SER A 123 -9.13 -17.07 29.20
N ALA A 124 -7.90 -17.27 29.68
CA ALA A 124 -6.71 -16.57 29.20
C ALA A 124 -6.55 -16.72 27.68
N GLY A 125 -6.69 -17.94 27.16
CA GLY A 125 -6.65 -18.20 25.73
C GLY A 125 -7.77 -17.50 24.96
N VAL A 126 -9.01 -17.52 25.46
CA VAL A 126 -10.16 -16.86 24.82
C VAL A 126 -9.99 -15.35 24.80
N ILE A 127 -9.68 -14.75 25.95
CA ILE A 127 -9.60 -13.29 26.11
C ILE A 127 -8.45 -12.71 25.30
N GLY A 128 -7.26 -13.31 25.35
CA GLY A 128 -6.12 -12.82 24.58
C GLY A 128 -6.33 -12.95 23.07
N SER A 129 -6.87 -14.08 22.61
CA SER A 129 -7.13 -14.29 21.17
C SER A 129 -8.26 -13.41 20.63
N LEU A 130 -9.35 -13.22 21.37
CA LEU A 130 -10.42 -12.30 20.96
C LEU A 130 -10.01 -10.83 21.08
N ALA A 131 -9.17 -10.46 22.04
CA ALA A 131 -8.62 -9.10 22.11
C ALA A 131 -7.77 -8.78 20.87
N TYR A 132 -7.03 -9.75 20.34
CA TYR A 132 -6.34 -9.58 19.06
C TYR A 132 -7.30 -9.59 17.87
N ALA A 133 -8.29 -10.49 17.87
CA ALA A 133 -9.30 -10.55 16.81
C ALA A 133 -10.01 -9.20 16.59
N PHE A 134 -10.26 -8.48 17.69
CA PHE A 134 -10.98 -7.21 17.68
C PHE A 134 -10.07 -5.98 17.80
N SER A 135 -8.74 -6.14 17.70
CA SER A 135 -7.85 -4.98 17.62
C SER A 135 -7.90 -4.36 16.23
N ASP A 136 -7.95 -3.02 16.19
CA ASP A 136 -8.05 -2.15 15.01
C ASP A 136 -7.23 -2.67 13.80
N THR A 137 -5.91 -2.67 13.91
CA THR A 137 -5.02 -3.03 12.79
C THR A 137 -5.23 -4.45 12.29
N PHE A 138 -5.42 -5.43 13.19
CA PHE A 138 -5.60 -6.82 12.76
C PHE A 138 -6.94 -7.04 12.06
N TRP A 139 -8.01 -6.44 12.58
CA TRP A 139 -9.33 -6.54 11.98
C TRP A 139 -9.35 -5.87 10.61
N PHE A 140 -8.73 -4.69 10.45
CA PHE A 140 -8.59 -4.02 9.15
C PHE A 140 -8.04 -4.96 8.07
N SER A 141 -6.94 -5.68 8.37
CA SER A 141 -6.35 -6.63 7.42
C SER A 141 -7.14 -7.94 7.29
N ALA A 142 -7.98 -8.30 8.26
CA ALA A 142 -8.73 -9.56 8.24
C ALA A 142 -9.86 -9.61 7.20
N VAL A 143 -10.27 -8.46 6.68
CA VAL A 143 -11.50 -8.30 5.87
C VAL A 143 -11.25 -7.88 4.42
N GLU A 144 -10.00 -7.89 3.97
CA GLU A 144 -9.62 -7.52 2.59
C GLU A 144 -8.55 -8.48 2.02
N ALA A 145 -8.50 -8.61 0.69
CA ALA A 145 -7.58 -9.48 -0.03
C ALA A 145 -6.13 -8.94 -0.08
N GLU A 146 -5.50 -8.83 1.09
CA GLU A 146 -4.08 -8.56 1.24
C GLU A 146 -3.32 -9.73 1.90
N VAL A 147 -2.01 -9.82 1.67
CA VAL A 147 -1.09 -10.85 2.16
C VAL A 147 -0.93 -10.85 3.67
N TYR A 148 -1.24 -9.75 4.37
CA TYR A 148 -1.04 -9.63 5.83
C TYR A 148 -1.91 -10.58 6.65
N ALA A 149 -3.16 -10.86 6.24
CA ALA A 149 -4.02 -11.83 6.92
C ALA A 149 -3.43 -13.24 6.88
N MET A 150 -3.00 -13.66 5.68
CA MET A 150 -2.38 -14.97 5.48
C MET A 150 -0.98 -15.03 6.12
N SER A 151 -0.20 -13.95 6.07
CA SER A 151 1.07 -13.83 6.78
C SER A 151 0.89 -14.05 8.29
N SER A 152 -0.12 -13.40 8.89
CA SER A 152 -0.44 -13.56 10.31
C SER A 152 -0.83 -15.00 10.65
N PHE A 153 -1.58 -15.67 9.76
CA PHE A 153 -1.92 -17.09 9.91
C PHE A 153 -0.66 -17.97 9.92
N PHE A 154 0.24 -17.80 8.96
CA PHE A 154 1.49 -18.56 8.91
C PHE A 154 2.37 -18.29 10.14
N THR A 155 2.43 -17.05 10.62
CA THR A 155 3.14 -16.70 11.86
C THR A 155 2.51 -17.39 13.08
N ALA A 156 1.20 -17.30 13.26
CA ALA A 156 0.52 -17.96 14.38
C ALA A 156 0.68 -19.49 14.33
N LEU A 157 0.60 -20.08 13.15
CA LEU A 157 0.80 -21.51 12.93
C LEU A 157 2.23 -21.94 13.26
N VAL A 158 3.25 -21.20 12.82
CA VAL A 158 4.67 -21.49 13.12
C VAL A 158 4.94 -21.37 14.61
N VAL A 159 4.48 -20.28 15.24
CA VAL A 159 4.67 -20.04 16.68
C VAL A 159 3.98 -21.14 17.49
N TRP A 160 2.74 -21.47 17.18
CA TRP A 160 2.01 -22.57 17.81
C TRP A 160 2.75 -23.90 17.62
N ALA A 161 3.19 -24.20 16.40
CA ALA A 161 3.90 -25.44 16.09
C ALA A 161 5.22 -25.54 16.84
N ALA A 162 5.92 -24.42 17.06
CA ALA A 162 7.15 -24.37 17.82
C ALA A 162 6.93 -24.61 19.32
N PHE A 163 5.93 -23.97 19.93
CA PHE A 163 5.55 -24.26 21.33
C PHE A 163 4.97 -25.67 21.49
N LYS A 164 4.31 -26.20 20.46
CA LYS A 164 3.84 -27.58 20.45
C LYS A 164 5.00 -28.55 20.37
N TRP A 165 5.98 -28.29 19.50
CA TRP A 165 7.22 -29.02 19.38
C TRP A 165 7.97 -29.06 20.72
N GLU A 166 8.02 -27.93 21.42
CA GLU A 166 8.74 -27.79 22.70
C GLU A 166 8.31 -28.84 23.73
N ILE A 167 7.01 -29.14 23.83
CA ILE A 167 6.47 -30.07 24.82
C ILE A 167 6.49 -31.55 24.40
N ILE A 168 6.99 -31.87 23.20
CA ILE A 168 7.10 -33.26 22.72
C ILE A 168 8.38 -33.89 23.26
N GLU A 169 8.24 -34.98 24.01
CA GLU A 169 9.34 -35.73 24.63
C GLU A 169 9.97 -36.75 23.66
N ASP A 170 9.18 -37.39 22.79
CA ASP A 170 9.69 -38.33 21.78
C ASP A 170 10.51 -37.59 20.70
N GLU A 171 11.81 -37.84 20.65
CA GLU A 171 12.75 -37.18 19.74
C GLU A 171 12.41 -37.41 18.26
N ALA A 172 11.94 -38.60 17.89
CA ALA A 172 11.56 -38.89 16.51
C ALA A 172 10.37 -38.02 16.07
N THR A 173 9.34 -37.91 16.91
CA THR A 173 8.21 -37.03 16.70
C THR A 173 8.64 -35.57 16.72
N ALA A 174 9.49 -35.15 17.67
CA ALA A 174 10.01 -33.79 17.73
C ALA A 174 10.74 -33.39 16.43
N ASN A 175 11.54 -34.29 15.86
CA ASN A 175 12.23 -34.03 14.60
C ASN A 175 11.27 -33.87 13.40
N ARG A 176 10.17 -34.63 13.36
CA ARG A 176 9.12 -34.44 12.33
C ARG A 176 8.47 -33.07 12.41
N TRP A 177 8.25 -32.56 13.62
CA TRP A 177 7.71 -31.22 13.84
C TRP A 177 8.69 -30.11 13.40
N LEU A 178 10.00 -30.28 13.57
CA LEU A 178 10.99 -29.33 13.02
C LEU A 178 10.93 -29.25 11.49
N ILE A 179 10.80 -30.40 10.83
CA ILE A 179 10.65 -30.46 9.36
C ILE A 179 9.33 -29.81 8.94
N LEU A 180 8.23 -30.04 9.67
CA LEU A 180 6.95 -29.38 9.43
C LEU A 180 7.05 -27.85 9.59
N ILE A 181 7.71 -27.38 10.65
CA ILE A 181 7.95 -25.94 10.85
C ILE A 181 8.75 -25.37 9.68
N ALA A 182 9.81 -26.05 9.24
CA ALA A 182 10.61 -25.65 8.08
C ALA A 182 9.76 -25.59 6.78
N TYR A 183 8.86 -26.54 6.58
CA TYR A 183 7.92 -26.53 5.45
C TYR A 183 6.98 -25.32 5.49
N ILE A 184 6.37 -25.05 6.65
CA ILE A 184 5.44 -23.92 6.83
C ILE A 184 6.18 -22.59 6.65
N VAL A 185 7.41 -22.47 7.16
CA VAL A 185 8.30 -21.33 6.89
C VAL A 185 8.55 -21.20 5.39
N GLY A 186 8.86 -22.28 4.68
CA GLY A 186 9.03 -22.29 3.22
C GLY A 186 7.79 -21.83 2.46
N LEU A 187 6.60 -22.31 2.84
CA LEU A 187 5.33 -21.89 2.24
C LEU A 187 5.06 -20.41 2.46
N SER A 188 5.36 -19.90 3.68
CA SER A 188 5.13 -18.50 4.01
C SER A 188 5.93 -17.53 3.15
N ILE A 189 7.08 -17.94 2.60
CA ILE A 189 7.86 -17.14 1.65
C ILE A 189 7.00 -16.81 0.42
N GLY A 190 6.19 -17.75 -0.05
CA GLY A 190 5.25 -17.57 -1.16
C GLY A 190 4.04 -16.68 -0.84
N VAL A 191 3.93 -16.17 0.39
CA VAL A 191 2.89 -15.23 0.83
C VAL A 191 3.54 -13.90 1.18
N HIS A 192 4.37 -13.87 2.21
CA HIS A 192 5.04 -12.66 2.70
C HIS A 192 6.25 -13.00 3.58
N LEU A 193 7.30 -12.17 3.54
CA LEU A 193 8.58 -12.44 4.21
C LEU A 193 8.56 -12.20 5.74
N LEU A 194 7.51 -11.55 6.27
CA LEU A 194 7.41 -11.17 7.69
C LEU A 194 7.57 -12.37 8.64
N ASN A 195 7.08 -13.54 8.25
CA ASN A 195 7.17 -14.74 9.10
C ASN A 195 8.63 -15.15 9.40
N LEU A 196 9.58 -14.86 8.49
CA LEU A 196 11.00 -15.20 8.66
C LEU A 196 11.62 -14.47 9.85
N VAL A 197 11.09 -13.31 10.21
CA VAL A 197 11.57 -12.48 11.33
C VAL A 197 11.43 -13.20 12.68
N THR A 198 10.60 -14.25 12.76
CA THR A 198 10.45 -15.09 13.96
C THR A 198 11.60 -16.07 14.19
N VAL A 199 12.37 -16.41 13.15
CA VAL A 199 13.40 -17.47 13.18
C VAL A 199 14.44 -17.27 14.31
N PRO A 200 14.96 -16.06 14.59
CA PRO A 200 15.90 -15.87 15.69
C PRO A 200 15.34 -16.25 17.06
N ALA A 201 14.08 -15.92 17.33
CA ALA A 201 13.43 -16.30 18.59
C ALA A 201 13.07 -17.79 18.64
N LEU A 202 12.77 -18.42 17.51
CA LEU A 202 12.60 -19.88 17.44
C LEU A 202 13.91 -20.64 17.71
N ALA A 203 15.05 -20.10 17.27
CA ALA A 203 16.36 -20.66 17.61
C ALA A 203 16.64 -20.60 19.12
N LEU A 204 16.20 -19.52 19.79
CA LEU A 204 16.27 -19.40 21.24
C LEU A 204 15.35 -20.42 21.95
N LEU A 205 14.12 -20.60 21.46
CA LEU A 205 13.21 -21.63 21.98
C LEU A 205 13.81 -23.04 21.82
N TYR A 206 14.44 -23.32 20.68
CA TYR A 206 15.16 -24.57 20.46
C TYR A 206 16.29 -24.79 21.48
N TYR A 207 17.06 -23.74 21.76
CA TYR A 207 18.13 -23.76 22.75
C TYR A 207 17.59 -24.07 24.16
N PHE A 208 16.54 -23.38 24.60
CA PHE A 208 15.95 -23.60 25.91
C PHE A 208 15.38 -25.01 26.09
N LYS A 209 14.85 -25.62 25.02
CA LYS A 209 14.42 -27.03 25.08
C LYS A 209 15.59 -27.99 25.23
N LYS A 210 16.66 -27.80 24.43
CA LYS A 210 17.77 -28.77 24.34
C LYS A 210 18.80 -28.64 25.47
N TYR A 211 18.88 -27.48 26.13
CA TYR A 211 19.85 -27.20 27.18
C TYR A 211 19.12 -26.83 28.48
N PRO A 212 18.96 -27.80 29.41
CA PRO A 212 18.18 -27.62 30.65
C PRO A 212 18.70 -26.53 31.60
N VAL A 213 20.00 -26.20 31.50
CA VAL A 213 20.64 -25.10 32.23
C VAL A 213 21.12 -24.08 31.20
N PRO A 214 20.24 -23.18 30.75
CA PRO A 214 20.61 -22.18 29.76
C PRO A 214 21.62 -21.18 30.33
N THR A 215 22.54 -20.73 29.50
CA THR A 215 23.54 -19.72 29.84
C THR A 215 23.35 -18.48 28.97
N PHE A 216 23.72 -17.30 29.48
CA PHE A 216 23.66 -16.05 28.72
C PHE A 216 24.44 -16.14 27.40
N LYS A 217 25.67 -16.71 27.44
CA LYS A 217 26.50 -16.93 26.25
C LYS A 217 25.83 -17.87 25.24
N GLY A 218 25.23 -18.96 25.70
CA GLY A 218 24.51 -19.89 24.83
C GLY A 218 23.26 -19.28 24.20
N GLY A 219 22.55 -18.43 24.94
CA GLY A 219 21.44 -17.62 24.43
C GLY A 219 21.88 -16.72 23.27
N ILE A 220 22.95 -15.92 23.47
CA ILE A 220 23.49 -15.04 22.42
C ILE A 220 23.91 -15.84 21.18
N ILE A 221 24.62 -16.96 21.35
CA ILE A 221 25.04 -17.80 20.22
C ILE A 221 23.83 -18.31 19.45
N SER A 222 22.77 -18.73 20.15
CA SER A 222 21.54 -19.23 19.53
C SER A 222 20.83 -18.15 18.71
N LEU A 223 20.79 -16.91 19.22
CA LEU A 223 20.27 -15.76 18.49
C LEU A 223 21.08 -15.45 17.23
N LEU A 224 22.41 -15.46 17.33
CA LEU A 224 23.29 -15.25 16.18
C LEU A 224 23.10 -16.35 15.12
N ILE A 225 22.97 -17.62 15.54
CA ILE A 225 22.65 -18.72 14.62
C ILE A 225 21.30 -18.48 13.94
N GLY A 226 20.28 -18.09 14.69
CA GLY A 226 18.97 -17.77 14.12
C GLY A 226 19.00 -16.59 13.13
N LEU A 227 19.78 -15.54 13.42
CA LEU A 227 20.01 -14.43 12.49
C LEU A 227 20.77 -14.88 11.23
N VAL A 228 21.73 -15.80 11.36
CA VAL A 228 22.41 -16.41 10.20
C VAL A 228 21.44 -17.22 9.36
N ILE A 229 20.56 -18.03 9.98
CA ILE A 229 19.52 -18.78 9.24
C ILE A 229 18.59 -17.82 8.50
N LEU A 230 18.12 -16.76 9.17
CA LEU A 230 17.31 -15.71 8.55
C LEU A 230 18.03 -15.08 7.34
N GLY A 231 19.30 -14.72 7.49
CA GLY A 231 20.12 -14.16 6.41
C GLY A 231 20.34 -15.15 5.26
N VAL A 232 20.52 -16.44 5.54
CA VAL A 232 20.64 -17.49 4.51
C VAL A 232 19.33 -17.63 3.75
N ILE A 233 18.17 -17.66 4.42
CA ILE A 233 16.88 -17.75 3.73
C ILE A 233 16.64 -16.50 2.88
N ASN A 234 16.80 -15.32 3.48
CA ASN A 234 16.48 -14.05 2.83
C ASN A 234 17.42 -13.70 1.66
N SER A 235 18.72 -14.01 1.77
CA SER A 235 19.73 -13.59 0.78
C SER A 235 20.28 -14.73 -0.06
N ALA A 236 20.46 -15.94 0.49
CA ALA A 236 21.05 -17.06 -0.24
C ALA A 236 20.02 -17.95 -0.93
N ILE A 237 18.86 -18.19 -0.30
CA ILE A 237 17.80 -19.04 -0.88
C ILE A 237 16.97 -18.24 -1.87
N ILE A 238 16.30 -17.16 -1.42
CA ILE A 238 15.30 -16.44 -2.24
C ILE A 238 15.94 -15.83 -3.50
N PRO A 239 16.82 -14.81 -3.42
CA PRO A 239 17.47 -14.27 -4.62
C PRO A 239 18.77 -15.00 -4.98
N GLY A 240 19.41 -15.68 -4.02
CA GLY A 240 20.74 -16.27 -4.21
C GLY A 240 20.78 -17.52 -5.09
N ILE A 241 19.82 -18.45 -4.94
CA ILE A 241 19.72 -19.63 -5.80
C ILE A 241 19.48 -19.22 -7.26
N PRO A 242 18.50 -18.35 -7.58
CA PRO A 242 18.32 -17.83 -8.94
C PRO A 242 19.53 -17.05 -9.46
N SER A 243 20.19 -16.24 -8.61
CA SER A 243 21.40 -15.52 -9.01
C SER A 243 22.56 -16.47 -9.37
N MET A 244 22.68 -17.60 -8.66
CA MET A 244 23.68 -18.62 -8.98
C MET A 244 23.31 -19.36 -10.26
N ALA A 245 22.03 -19.70 -10.45
CA ALA A 245 21.53 -20.28 -11.70
C ALA A 245 21.87 -19.37 -12.90
N PHE A 246 21.73 -18.04 -12.75
CA PHE A 246 22.12 -17.08 -13.79
C PHE A 246 23.63 -17.06 -14.08
N LYS A 247 24.50 -17.30 -13.08
CA LYS A 247 25.95 -17.41 -13.32
C LYS A 247 26.31 -18.65 -14.15
N PHE A 248 25.67 -19.79 -13.86
CA PHE A 248 25.83 -21.00 -14.67
C PHE A 248 25.24 -20.82 -16.06
N GLU A 249 24.09 -20.17 -16.16
CA GLU A 249 23.48 -19.78 -17.43
C GLU A 249 24.47 -18.97 -18.27
N LEU A 250 25.06 -17.90 -17.73
CA LEU A 250 26.04 -17.08 -18.42
C LEU A 250 27.26 -17.90 -18.88
N LEU A 251 27.78 -18.79 -18.04
CA LEU A 251 28.91 -19.66 -18.38
C LEU A 251 28.56 -20.60 -19.54
N PHE A 252 27.39 -21.23 -19.52
CA PHE A 252 27.01 -22.24 -20.51
C PHE A 252 26.65 -21.59 -21.85
N THR A 253 25.92 -20.48 -21.84
CA THR A 253 25.53 -19.80 -23.07
C THR A 253 26.68 -19.03 -23.69
N ASN A 254 27.40 -18.22 -22.91
CA ASN A 254 28.46 -17.36 -23.46
C ASN A 254 29.80 -18.08 -23.55
N GLY A 255 30.10 -19.00 -22.62
CA GLY A 255 31.34 -19.77 -22.60
C GLY A 255 31.30 -21.00 -23.51
N PHE A 256 30.27 -21.84 -23.39
CA PHE A 256 30.14 -23.08 -24.18
C PHE A 256 29.29 -22.94 -25.45
N GLY A 257 28.61 -21.82 -25.66
CA GLY A 257 27.77 -21.59 -26.84
C GLY A 257 26.46 -22.40 -26.84
N LEU A 258 26.00 -22.85 -25.67
CA LEU A 258 24.78 -23.64 -25.54
C LEU A 258 23.52 -22.76 -25.58
N PRO A 259 22.34 -23.32 -25.92
CA PRO A 259 21.07 -22.59 -25.89
C PRO A 259 20.71 -22.03 -24.50
N TYR A 260 19.88 -20.98 -24.49
CA TYR A 260 19.34 -20.40 -23.26
C TYR A 260 18.63 -21.44 -22.38
N GLY A 261 18.78 -21.30 -21.08
CA GLY A 261 18.21 -22.15 -20.03
C GLY A 261 19.07 -23.37 -19.68
N THR A 262 20.03 -23.76 -20.51
CA THR A 262 20.85 -24.97 -20.27
C THR A 262 21.69 -24.89 -19.00
N GLY A 263 22.32 -23.74 -18.73
CA GLY A 263 23.13 -23.57 -17.53
C GLY A 263 22.29 -23.51 -16.26
N ALA A 264 21.12 -22.84 -16.32
CA ALA A 264 20.17 -22.84 -15.21
C ALA A 264 19.65 -24.26 -14.87
N ILE A 265 19.28 -25.06 -15.88
CA ILE A 265 18.83 -26.45 -15.70
C ILE A 265 19.95 -27.32 -15.09
N PHE A 266 21.17 -27.22 -15.62
CA PHE A 266 22.32 -27.93 -15.08
C PHE A 266 22.55 -27.61 -13.60
N PHE A 267 22.52 -26.32 -13.23
CA PHE A 267 22.67 -25.89 -11.84
C PHE A 267 21.60 -26.50 -10.93
N ILE A 268 20.34 -26.52 -11.36
CA ILE A 268 19.24 -27.13 -10.58
C ILE A 268 19.50 -28.63 -10.37
N ILE A 269 19.88 -29.37 -11.41
CA ILE A 269 20.18 -30.80 -11.33
C ILE A 269 21.37 -31.04 -10.37
N ALA A 270 22.42 -30.23 -10.49
CA ALA A 270 23.60 -30.33 -9.63
C ALA A 270 23.26 -30.03 -8.16
N LEU A 271 22.45 -29.00 -7.90
CA LEU A 271 21.98 -28.63 -6.57
C LEU A 271 21.14 -29.76 -5.94
N VAL A 272 20.17 -30.29 -6.68
CA VAL A 272 19.33 -31.42 -6.23
C VAL A 272 20.20 -32.66 -5.98
N GLY A 273 21.12 -32.98 -6.90
CA GLY A 273 22.07 -34.08 -6.75
C GLY A 273 22.95 -33.96 -5.51
N ALA A 274 23.46 -32.76 -5.23
CA ALA A 274 24.27 -32.47 -4.04
C ALA A 274 23.46 -32.63 -2.74
N ILE A 275 22.21 -32.15 -2.70
CA ILE A 275 21.31 -32.31 -1.55
C ILE A 275 20.99 -33.79 -1.32
N VAL A 276 20.61 -34.52 -2.38
CA VAL A 276 20.31 -35.96 -2.29
C VAL A 276 21.53 -36.74 -1.80
N TRP A 277 22.71 -36.48 -2.36
CA TRP A 277 23.96 -37.07 -1.90
C TRP A 277 24.23 -36.74 -0.42
N GLY A 278 24.04 -35.49 0.01
CA GLY A 278 24.19 -35.06 1.39
C GLY A 278 23.25 -35.81 2.35
N ILE A 279 21.99 -36.01 1.95
CA ILE A 279 21.00 -36.77 2.72
C ILE A 279 21.45 -38.24 2.83
N LEU A 280 21.79 -38.88 1.72
CA LEU A 280 22.28 -40.27 1.73
C LEU A 280 23.55 -40.45 2.57
N TYR A 281 24.48 -39.49 2.48
CA TYR A 281 25.69 -39.45 3.31
C TYR A 281 25.33 -39.32 4.80
N SER A 282 24.41 -38.43 5.16
CA SER A 282 23.98 -38.22 6.54
C SER A 282 23.34 -39.49 7.15
N ILE A 283 22.57 -40.24 6.35
CA ILE A 283 21.98 -41.52 6.75
C ILE A 283 23.08 -42.57 6.94
N LYS A 284 23.96 -42.74 5.94
CA LYS A 284 25.05 -43.74 5.98
C LYS A 284 26.02 -43.49 7.14
N LYS A 285 26.25 -42.23 7.52
CA LYS A 285 27.12 -41.84 8.64
C LYS A 285 26.36 -41.61 9.96
N GLN A 286 25.06 -41.89 10.00
CA GLN A 286 24.20 -41.71 11.19
C GLN A 286 24.27 -40.29 11.79
N LYS A 287 24.48 -39.27 10.95
CA LYS A 287 24.53 -37.86 11.38
C LYS A 287 23.13 -37.27 11.43
N VAL A 288 22.42 -37.50 12.55
CA VAL A 288 21.01 -37.11 12.74
C VAL A 288 20.78 -35.61 12.54
N THR A 289 21.58 -34.73 13.17
CA THR A 289 21.43 -33.28 13.02
C THR A 289 21.61 -32.82 11.58
N LEU A 290 22.62 -33.35 10.88
CA LEU A 290 22.84 -33.04 9.47
C LEU A 290 21.66 -33.49 8.60
N ASN A 291 21.12 -34.68 8.88
CA ASN A 291 19.97 -35.22 8.17
C ASN A 291 18.74 -34.32 8.34
N ILE A 292 18.42 -33.92 9.57
CA ILE A 292 17.27 -33.06 9.87
C ILE A 292 17.47 -31.67 9.25
N SER A 293 18.68 -31.10 9.30
CA SER A 293 18.97 -29.80 8.67
C SER A 293 18.80 -29.85 7.16
N LEU A 294 19.26 -30.92 6.50
CA LEU A 294 19.10 -31.11 5.05
C LEU A 294 17.64 -31.34 4.67
N LEU A 295 16.90 -32.14 5.44
CA LEU A 295 15.46 -32.33 5.23
C LEU A 295 14.69 -31.01 5.44
N SER A 296 15.02 -30.25 6.48
CA SER A 296 14.42 -28.93 6.73
C SER A 296 14.68 -27.99 5.56
N LEU A 297 15.91 -27.97 5.02
CA LEU A 297 16.23 -27.21 3.81
C LEU A 297 15.40 -27.67 2.61
N VAL A 298 15.25 -28.97 2.39
CA VAL A 298 14.40 -29.51 1.31
C VAL A 298 12.96 -29.03 1.45
N PHE A 299 12.38 -29.08 2.65
CA PHE A 299 11.00 -28.65 2.86
C PHE A 299 10.82 -27.12 2.75
N VAL A 300 11.82 -26.32 3.14
CA VAL A 300 11.84 -24.88 2.83
C VAL A 300 11.82 -24.66 1.31
N LEU A 301 12.66 -25.39 0.57
CA LEU A 301 12.72 -25.30 -0.89
C LEU A 301 11.43 -25.75 -1.55
N ILE A 302 10.77 -26.80 -1.06
CA ILE A 302 9.46 -27.26 -1.55
C ILE A 302 8.41 -26.14 -1.39
N GLY A 303 8.37 -25.46 -0.24
CA GLY A 303 7.46 -24.32 -0.05
C GLY A 303 7.78 -23.15 -0.99
N TYR A 304 9.08 -22.88 -1.18
CA TYR A 304 9.58 -21.84 -2.08
C TYR A 304 9.24 -22.11 -3.57
N LEU A 305 9.01 -23.36 -3.99
CA LEU A 305 8.66 -23.70 -5.38
C LEU A 305 7.38 -23.00 -5.88
N SER A 306 6.52 -22.48 -4.99
CA SER A 306 5.38 -21.63 -5.38
C SER A 306 5.79 -20.47 -6.29
N TYR A 307 7.00 -19.91 -6.12
CA TYR A 307 7.54 -18.83 -6.97
C TYR A 307 7.72 -19.18 -8.44
N ASN A 308 7.76 -20.47 -8.79
CA ASN A 308 7.73 -20.89 -10.18
C ASN A 308 6.44 -20.44 -10.90
N LEU A 309 5.36 -20.13 -10.18
CA LEU A 309 4.15 -19.55 -10.76
C LEU A 309 4.48 -18.27 -11.53
N ALA A 310 5.20 -17.32 -10.92
CA ALA A 310 5.51 -16.04 -11.55
C ALA A 310 6.32 -16.26 -12.84
N PHE A 311 7.37 -17.09 -12.75
CA PHE A 311 8.21 -17.45 -13.90
C PHE A 311 7.38 -18.08 -15.04
N VAL A 312 6.57 -19.10 -14.73
CA VAL A 312 5.77 -19.83 -15.73
C VAL A 312 4.69 -18.93 -16.33
N ARG A 313 3.94 -18.20 -15.51
CA ARG A 313 2.80 -17.38 -15.99
C ARG A 313 3.26 -16.18 -16.81
N SER A 314 4.40 -15.59 -16.47
CA SER A 314 5.04 -14.52 -17.27
C SER A 314 5.32 -14.96 -18.71
N THR A 315 5.67 -16.24 -18.95
CA THR A 315 5.93 -16.73 -20.33
C THR A 315 4.70 -16.71 -21.24
N PHE A 316 3.49 -16.68 -20.67
CA PHE A 316 2.24 -16.55 -21.42
C PHE A 316 1.88 -15.08 -21.74
N ASN A 317 2.73 -14.12 -21.36
CA ASN A 317 2.53 -12.69 -21.58
C ASN A 317 1.15 -12.22 -21.07
N THR A 318 0.85 -12.50 -19.81
CA THR A 318 -0.43 -12.12 -19.19
C THR A 318 -0.69 -10.60 -19.28
N PRO A 319 -1.96 -10.17 -19.26
CA PRO A 319 -2.32 -8.74 -19.29
C PRO A 319 -1.71 -7.91 -18.17
N ILE A 320 -1.65 -8.44 -16.95
CA ILE A 320 -0.85 -7.92 -15.84
C ILE A 320 0.39 -8.82 -15.74
N ASN A 321 1.58 -8.24 -15.95
CA ASN A 321 2.83 -8.99 -16.01
C ASN A 321 4.01 -8.16 -15.49
N GLU A 322 3.94 -7.77 -14.21
CA GLU A 322 4.91 -6.83 -13.65
C GLU A 322 6.35 -7.36 -13.71
N ASN A 323 7.26 -6.50 -14.19
CA ASN A 323 8.68 -6.76 -14.46
C ASN A 323 9.01 -7.90 -15.44
N ASP A 324 8.00 -8.56 -16.04
CA ASP A 324 8.14 -9.69 -16.97
C ASP A 324 9.24 -10.70 -16.57
N PRO A 325 9.07 -11.47 -15.46
CA PRO A 325 10.01 -12.49 -15.01
C PRO A 325 10.06 -13.76 -15.89
N SER A 326 9.87 -13.64 -17.22
CA SER A 326 9.78 -14.75 -18.19
C SER A 326 11.11 -15.47 -18.46
N ASN A 327 12.22 -14.93 -17.97
CA ASN A 327 13.57 -15.50 -18.11
C ASN A 327 14.36 -15.32 -16.81
N ILE A 328 15.45 -16.08 -16.64
CA ILE A 328 16.20 -16.13 -15.38
C ILE A 328 16.79 -14.77 -14.97
N LEU A 329 17.16 -13.93 -15.93
CA LEU A 329 17.68 -12.58 -15.67
C LEU A 329 16.58 -11.70 -15.05
N ASN A 330 15.43 -11.59 -15.72
CA ASN A 330 14.31 -10.78 -15.21
C ASN A 330 13.73 -11.37 -13.92
N TYR A 331 13.72 -12.69 -13.77
CA TYR A 331 13.30 -13.37 -12.55
C TYR A 331 14.19 -13.02 -11.36
N VAL A 332 15.51 -12.92 -11.55
CA VAL A 332 16.43 -12.43 -10.51
C VAL A 332 16.13 -10.97 -10.15
N LYS A 333 15.90 -10.10 -11.14
CA LYS A 333 15.53 -8.69 -10.90
C LYS A 333 14.23 -8.58 -10.10
N TYR A 334 13.22 -9.38 -10.48
CA TYR A 334 11.92 -9.49 -9.81
C TYR A 334 12.09 -9.88 -8.33
N LEU A 335 12.81 -10.97 -8.04
CA LEU A 335 13.00 -11.46 -6.67
C LEU A 335 13.83 -10.51 -5.79
N LYS A 336 14.79 -9.80 -6.39
CA LYS A 336 15.59 -8.78 -5.68
C LYS A 336 14.84 -7.47 -5.50
N ARG A 337 13.72 -7.28 -6.19
CA ARG A 337 12.92 -6.04 -6.18
C ARG A 337 13.75 -4.83 -6.59
N GLU A 338 14.58 -4.99 -7.62
CA GLU A 338 15.55 -3.97 -8.04
C GLU A 338 14.89 -2.64 -8.44
N GLN A 339 13.61 -2.67 -8.83
CA GLN A 339 12.83 -1.49 -9.21
C GLN A 339 12.61 -0.48 -8.08
N TYR A 340 12.67 -0.89 -6.80
CA TYR A 340 12.47 0.02 -5.67
C TYR A 340 13.76 0.71 -5.21
N GLY A 341 14.89 0.43 -5.87
CA GLY A 341 16.20 0.94 -5.48
C GLY A 341 16.74 0.34 -4.19
N GLU A 342 17.85 0.89 -3.69
CA GLU A 342 18.51 0.45 -2.48
C GLU A 342 18.33 1.46 -1.34
N ARG A 343 18.14 0.98 -0.10
CA ARG A 343 18.13 1.80 1.12
C ARG A 343 19.35 1.45 1.97
N SER A 344 20.15 2.46 2.31
CA SER A 344 21.27 2.29 3.25
C SER A 344 20.74 2.07 4.67
N LEU A 345 20.93 0.86 5.21
CA LEU A 345 20.47 0.53 6.57
C LEU A 345 21.56 0.73 7.63
N LEU A 346 22.79 0.24 7.37
CA LEU A 346 23.87 0.26 8.35
C LEU A 346 24.75 1.51 8.23
N TYR A 347 25.11 1.91 7.03
CA TYR A 347 25.97 3.07 6.76
C TYR A 347 25.60 3.65 5.40
N GLY A 348 25.48 4.97 5.30
CA GLY A 348 25.10 5.63 4.06
C GLY A 348 24.85 7.12 4.19
N PRO A 349 24.35 7.76 3.11
CA PRO A 349 24.22 9.21 3.01
C PRO A 349 23.06 9.76 3.85
N ILE A 350 23.19 11.03 4.22
CA ILE A 350 22.09 11.89 4.71
C ILE A 350 21.60 12.84 3.60
N TYR A 351 20.48 13.55 3.82
CA TYR A 351 19.87 14.39 2.78
C TYR A 351 20.76 15.56 2.32
N THR A 352 21.74 15.99 3.13
CA THR A 352 22.72 17.02 2.75
C THR A 352 23.96 16.45 2.05
N ALA A 353 24.00 15.14 1.78
CA ALA A 353 25.16 14.50 1.15
C ALA A 353 25.25 14.88 -0.34
N THR A 354 26.44 15.28 -0.78
CA THR A 354 26.72 15.55 -2.19
C THR A 354 27.33 14.33 -2.86
N VAL A 355 26.96 14.06 -4.11
CA VAL A 355 27.58 13.02 -4.94
C VAL A 355 28.93 13.55 -5.46
N GLU A 356 30.03 12.90 -5.09
CA GLU A 356 31.40 13.25 -5.54
C GLU A 356 31.72 12.62 -6.89
N SER A 357 31.30 11.37 -7.10
CA SER A 357 31.52 10.64 -8.34
C SER A 357 30.49 9.54 -8.54
N VAL A 358 30.38 9.06 -9.78
CA VAL A 358 29.56 7.90 -10.13
C VAL A 358 30.50 6.82 -10.65
N GLU A 359 30.57 5.70 -9.93
CA GLU A 359 31.36 4.54 -10.32
C GLU A 359 30.53 3.54 -11.14
N LYS A 360 31.24 2.82 -12.01
CA LYS A 360 30.68 1.72 -12.78
C LYS A 360 30.42 0.51 -11.87
N GLY A 361 29.15 0.16 -11.70
CA GLY A 361 28.68 -0.96 -10.89
C GLY A 361 28.56 -2.28 -11.66
N ALA A 362 27.59 -3.10 -11.29
CA ALA A 362 27.40 -4.43 -11.88
C ALA A 362 26.95 -4.35 -13.36
N PRO A 363 27.41 -5.25 -14.24
CA PRO A 363 26.96 -5.30 -15.63
C PRO A 363 25.47 -5.62 -15.72
N VAL A 364 24.78 -4.93 -16.64
CA VAL A 364 23.40 -5.19 -17.02
C VAL A 364 23.39 -5.92 -18.35
N TYR A 365 22.73 -7.08 -18.37
CA TYR A 365 22.70 -7.98 -19.50
C TYR A 365 21.43 -7.82 -20.31
N LYS A 366 21.50 -8.07 -21.62
CA LYS A 366 20.34 -8.29 -22.49
C LYS A 366 20.53 -9.59 -23.27
N MET A 367 19.43 -10.23 -23.63
CA MET A 367 19.43 -11.37 -24.52
C MET A 367 19.51 -10.87 -25.98
N LYS A 368 20.53 -11.29 -26.72
CA LYS A 368 20.69 -10.99 -28.15
C LYS A 368 21.43 -12.12 -28.87
N ASP A 369 20.93 -12.52 -30.04
CA ASP A 369 21.56 -13.50 -30.94
C ASP A 369 22.02 -14.81 -30.23
N GLY A 370 21.22 -15.30 -29.28
CA GLY A 370 21.53 -16.54 -28.54
C GLY A 370 22.57 -16.39 -27.42
N LYS A 371 23.01 -15.16 -27.09
CA LYS A 371 23.97 -14.86 -26.02
C LYS A 371 23.45 -13.78 -25.06
N TYR A 372 24.08 -13.64 -23.89
CA TYR A 372 23.85 -12.49 -23.01
C TYR A 372 24.92 -11.44 -23.28
N GLU A 373 24.52 -10.28 -23.79
CA GLU A 373 25.43 -9.15 -24.02
C GLU A 373 25.31 -8.13 -22.90
N VAL A 374 26.45 -7.62 -22.43
CA VAL A 374 26.45 -6.46 -21.55
C VAL A 374 26.14 -5.23 -22.40
N TYR A 375 25.06 -4.54 -22.08
CA TYR A 375 24.67 -3.33 -22.81
C TYR A 375 24.77 -2.06 -21.97
N ASP A 376 24.77 -2.20 -20.64
CA ASP A 376 24.98 -1.10 -19.70
C ASP A 376 25.56 -1.61 -18.38
N TYR A 377 25.86 -0.71 -17.44
CA TYR A 377 26.32 -1.01 -16.10
C TYR A 377 25.56 -0.16 -15.09
N LYS A 378 25.15 -0.77 -13.98
CA LYS A 378 24.50 -0.03 -12.89
C LYS A 378 25.40 1.09 -12.40
N GLN A 379 24.82 2.25 -12.12
CA GLN A 379 25.55 3.36 -11.54
C GLN A 379 25.66 3.20 -10.02
N LYS A 380 26.88 3.36 -9.48
CA LYS A 380 27.13 3.37 -8.04
C LYS A 380 27.51 4.79 -7.62
N LEU A 381 26.59 5.46 -6.94
CA LEU A 381 26.81 6.83 -6.45
C LEU A 381 27.79 6.81 -5.27
N ILE A 382 28.87 7.59 -5.37
CA ILE A 382 29.83 7.82 -4.30
C ILE A 382 29.54 9.17 -3.68
N TYR A 383 29.14 9.17 -2.42
CA TYR A 383 28.81 10.37 -1.66
C TYR A 383 30.02 10.89 -0.89
N SER A 384 30.00 12.19 -0.56
CA SER A 384 31.05 12.79 0.26
C SER A 384 31.22 12.08 1.59
N LYS A 385 32.47 11.93 2.04
CA LYS A 385 32.80 11.19 3.28
C LYS A 385 32.14 11.82 4.51
N ASP A 386 32.02 13.13 4.51
CA ASP A 386 31.43 13.89 5.60
C ASP A 386 29.89 13.85 5.55
N GLY A 387 29.28 13.56 4.40
CA GLY A 387 27.83 13.42 4.20
C GLY A 387 27.28 12.02 4.50
N GLN A 388 28.06 11.15 5.13
CA GLN A 388 27.65 9.78 5.47
C GLN A 388 27.72 9.54 6.97
N MET A 389 26.85 8.67 7.49
CA MET A 389 26.88 8.26 8.89
C MET A 389 26.37 6.84 9.10
N LEU A 390 26.63 6.32 10.31
CA LEU A 390 26.10 5.05 10.78
C LEU A 390 24.58 5.16 11.02
N LEU A 391 23.83 4.15 10.59
CA LEU A 391 22.36 4.05 10.70
C LEU A 391 21.65 5.31 10.18
N PRO A 392 21.81 5.69 8.89
CA PRO A 392 21.24 6.93 8.37
C PRO A 392 19.69 6.87 8.33
N ARG A 393 19.04 7.80 9.02
CA ARG A 393 17.56 7.94 9.15
C ARG A 393 17.01 9.17 8.46
N VAL A 394 17.84 10.21 8.32
CA VAL A 394 17.54 11.47 7.63
C VAL A 394 18.16 11.48 6.22
N TYR A 395 17.82 10.48 5.41
CA TYR A 395 18.50 10.17 4.15
C TYR A 395 17.78 10.66 2.89
N SER A 396 16.47 10.91 2.97
CA SER A 396 15.68 11.15 1.76
C SER A 396 15.98 12.51 1.14
N SER A 397 16.25 12.54 -0.16
CA SER A 397 16.50 13.74 -0.97
C SER A 397 15.25 14.37 -1.57
N VAL A 398 14.06 13.85 -1.25
CA VAL A 398 12.79 14.43 -1.71
C VAL A 398 12.60 15.80 -1.03
N PRO A 399 12.34 16.89 -1.77
CA PRO A 399 12.27 18.24 -1.20
C PRO A 399 11.31 18.38 -0.02
N GLN A 400 10.13 17.77 -0.10
CA GLN A 400 9.15 17.76 1.00
C GLN A 400 9.68 17.03 2.23
N HIS A 401 10.44 15.93 2.06
CA HIS A 401 11.02 15.21 3.18
C HIS A 401 12.12 16.02 3.86
N ILE A 402 12.92 16.76 3.10
CA ILE A 402 13.95 17.66 3.64
C ILE A 402 13.30 18.70 4.56
N GLN A 403 12.25 19.38 4.09
CA GLN A 403 11.51 20.35 4.88
C GLN A 403 10.96 19.74 6.18
N LEU A 404 10.38 18.54 6.11
CA LEU A 404 9.87 17.84 7.29
C LEU A 404 10.98 17.38 8.24
N TYR A 405 12.15 16.98 7.74
CA TYR A 405 13.29 16.67 8.59
C TYR A 405 13.75 17.91 9.35
N GLU A 406 13.88 19.03 8.65
CA GLU A 406 14.27 20.32 9.23
C GLU A 406 13.27 20.77 10.29
N GLU A 407 11.96 20.67 10.02
CA GLU A 407 10.88 20.99 10.98
C GLU A 407 10.87 20.07 12.21
N ILE A 408 10.96 18.75 12.02
CA ILE A 408 10.87 17.77 13.12
C ILE A 408 12.06 17.89 14.08
N LEU A 409 13.23 18.23 13.53
CA LEU A 409 14.52 18.30 14.22
C LEU A 409 14.93 19.71 14.65
N ASP A 410 14.16 20.73 14.25
CA ASP A 410 14.46 22.15 14.51
C ASP A 410 15.82 22.57 13.92
N LEU A 411 16.07 22.20 12.66
CA LEU A 411 17.29 22.51 11.91
C LEU A 411 17.04 23.69 10.97
N ALA A 412 18.05 24.54 10.77
CA ALA A 412 17.98 25.58 9.75
C ALA A 412 18.01 24.96 8.33
N PRO A 413 17.40 25.62 7.31
CA PRO A 413 17.43 25.12 5.94
C PRO A 413 18.86 24.83 5.43
N GLY A 414 19.10 23.59 5.01
CA GLY A 414 20.41 23.12 4.55
C GLY A 414 21.44 22.88 5.66
N GLU A 415 21.08 23.03 6.93
CA GLU A 415 21.92 22.63 8.05
C GLU A 415 22.15 21.12 8.03
N LYS A 416 23.40 20.72 8.31
CA LYS A 416 23.81 19.32 8.28
C LYS A 416 23.39 18.61 9.58
N PRO A 417 22.54 17.56 9.51
CA PRO A 417 22.15 16.79 10.68
C PRO A 417 23.35 16.13 11.37
N THR A 418 23.40 16.18 12.69
CA THR A 418 24.37 15.41 13.48
C THR A 418 23.89 13.97 13.69
N PHE A 419 24.78 13.10 14.19
CA PHE A 419 24.36 11.75 14.61
C PHE A 419 23.29 11.80 15.71
N ILE A 420 23.32 12.82 16.59
CA ILE A 420 22.29 13.00 17.62
C ILE A 420 20.95 13.30 16.97
N ASP A 421 20.89 14.17 15.97
CA ASP A 421 19.65 14.53 15.28
C ASP A 421 19.09 13.34 14.48
N ASN A 422 19.98 12.56 13.86
CA ASN A 422 19.65 11.29 13.25
C ASN A 422 18.97 10.31 14.24
N MET A 423 19.52 10.19 15.45
CA MET A 423 18.93 9.36 16.49
C MET A 423 17.63 9.95 17.06
N LYS A 424 17.55 11.27 17.25
CA LYS A 424 16.31 11.96 17.65
C LYS A 424 15.19 11.67 16.66
N PHE A 425 15.46 11.72 15.35
CA PHE A 425 14.46 11.38 14.34
C PHE A 425 13.97 9.93 14.49
N MET A 426 14.90 8.99 14.68
CA MET A 426 14.56 7.58 14.91
C MET A 426 13.64 7.39 16.12
N PHE A 427 14.00 7.98 17.26
CA PHE A 427 13.24 7.78 18.50
C PHE A 427 11.93 8.57 18.53
N LYS A 428 11.95 9.84 18.10
CA LYS A 428 10.78 10.74 18.14
C LYS A 428 9.76 10.38 17.06
N LYS A 429 10.18 10.29 15.79
CA LYS A 429 9.27 10.06 14.66
C LYS A 429 9.07 8.58 14.35
N GLN A 430 10.14 7.83 14.07
CA GLN A 430 9.98 6.44 13.60
C GLN A 430 9.49 5.48 14.71
N MET A 431 10.07 5.53 15.91
CA MET A 431 9.70 4.65 17.02
C MET A 431 8.54 5.22 17.85
N GLY A 432 8.55 6.53 18.14
CA GLY A 432 7.50 7.20 18.92
C GLY A 432 6.21 7.41 18.13
N HIS A 433 6.25 8.38 17.20
CA HIS A 433 5.06 8.79 16.44
C HIS A 433 4.52 7.72 15.50
N MET A 434 5.35 6.94 14.82
CA MET A 434 4.85 5.87 13.94
C MET A 434 4.55 4.62 14.78
N TYR A 435 5.57 3.88 15.23
CA TYR A 435 5.36 2.56 15.84
C TYR A 435 4.57 2.59 17.18
N MET A 436 5.01 3.37 18.17
CA MET A 436 4.36 3.35 19.50
C MET A 436 2.93 3.87 19.46
N ARG A 437 2.67 4.87 18.61
CA ARG A 437 1.31 5.35 18.36
C ARG A 437 0.39 4.24 17.83
N TYR A 438 0.83 3.49 16.81
CA TYR A 438 0.04 2.36 16.30
C TYR A 438 -0.19 1.27 17.34
N LEU A 439 0.83 0.96 18.16
CA LEU A 439 0.66 0.01 19.28
C LEU A 439 -0.44 0.49 20.23
N LEU A 440 -0.46 1.78 20.55
CA LEU A 440 -1.45 2.37 21.45
C LEU A 440 -2.83 2.54 20.80
N TRP A 441 -2.93 2.75 19.48
CA TRP A 441 -4.22 2.70 18.77
C TRP A 441 -4.95 1.39 18.98
N ASN A 442 -4.21 0.26 19.05
CA ASN A 442 -4.78 -1.07 19.23
C ASN A 442 -5.16 -1.39 20.69
N PHE A 443 -4.54 -0.75 21.68
CA PHE A 443 -4.68 -1.15 23.10
C PHE A 443 -5.09 -0.04 24.07
N VAL A 444 -5.16 1.21 23.60
CA VAL A 444 -5.67 2.39 24.34
C VAL A 444 -6.83 3.03 23.60
N GLY A 445 -6.69 3.24 22.29
CA GLY A 445 -7.69 3.89 21.44
C GLY A 445 -7.10 4.90 20.46
N ARG A 446 -7.86 5.26 19.42
CA ARG A 446 -7.46 6.17 18.34
C ARG A 446 -8.38 7.39 18.29
N GLU A 447 -7.85 8.56 17.96
CA GLU A 447 -8.65 9.81 17.98
C GLU A 447 -9.58 10.01 16.79
N SER A 448 -9.19 9.51 15.62
CA SER A 448 -9.92 9.57 14.34
C SER A 448 -9.19 8.75 13.28
N ASP A 449 -9.84 8.47 12.15
CA ASP A 449 -9.24 7.87 10.94
C ASP A 449 -8.31 8.79 10.14
N ILE A 450 -8.38 10.11 10.36
CA ILE A 450 -7.55 11.12 9.69
C ILE A 450 -6.05 10.77 9.80
N GLN A 451 -5.32 10.88 8.69
CA GLN A 451 -3.88 10.66 8.66
C GLN A 451 -3.18 11.50 9.73
N ASP A 452 -2.18 10.91 10.37
CA ASP A 452 -1.44 11.47 11.49
C ASP A 452 -2.23 11.62 12.82
N ALA A 453 -3.41 11.02 12.96
CA ALA A 453 -4.20 11.04 14.21
C ALA A 453 -3.43 10.58 15.47
N GLY A 454 -3.79 11.12 16.63
CA GLY A 454 -3.21 10.74 17.92
C GLY A 454 -3.80 9.46 18.52
N VAL A 455 -3.29 9.10 19.69
CA VAL A 455 -3.95 8.17 20.64
C VAL A 455 -4.95 8.99 21.45
N ILE A 456 -6.06 8.40 21.90
CA ILE A 456 -7.05 9.10 22.74
C ILE A 456 -6.37 9.86 23.88
N ASP A 457 -6.47 11.19 23.85
CA ASP A 457 -6.04 12.08 24.93
C ASP A 457 -7.20 12.39 25.88
N TYR A 458 -7.01 12.06 27.16
CA TYR A 458 -7.97 12.32 28.24
C TYR A 458 -7.74 13.68 28.92
N THR A 459 -6.66 14.38 28.56
CA THR A 459 -6.23 15.63 29.19
C THR A 459 -6.75 16.87 28.46
N ARG A 460 -7.09 16.75 27.17
CA ARG A 460 -7.62 17.86 26.37
C ARG A 460 -9.02 18.27 26.84
N SER A 461 -9.17 19.54 27.18
CA SER A 461 -10.45 20.15 27.55
C SER A 461 -11.10 20.86 26.36
N GLY A 462 -12.44 20.83 26.27
CA GLY A 462 -13.21 21.47 25.20
C GLY A 462 -14.25 20.55 24.58
N GLU A 463 -15.26 21.14 23.94
CA GLU A 463 -16.25 20.39 23.16
C GLU A 463 -15.60 19.94 21.85
N LEU A 464 -15.66 18.64 21.55
CA LEU A 464 -15.13 18.09 20.31
C LEU A 464 -15.93 18.63 19.12
N PRO A 465 -15.28 18.99 18.00
CA PRO A 465 -15.96 19.32 16.75
C PRO A 465 -16.85 18.15 16.31
N GLU A 466 -18.02 18.47 15.74
CA GLU A 466 -19.03 17.47 15.36
C GLU A 466 -18.46 16.30 14.54
N LEU A 467 -17.62 16.60 13.53
CA LEU A 467 -17.00 15.59 12.68
C LEU A 467 -16.00 14.69 13.41
N LEU A 468 -15.32 15.18 14.44
CA LEU A 468 -14.42 14.38 15.28
C LEU A 468 -15.19 13.59 16.35
N ALA A 469 -16.20 14.21 16.95
CA ALA A 469 -17.05 13.57 17.97
C ALA A 469 -17.84 12.39 17.42
N HIS A 470 -18.28 12.47 16.15
CA HIS A 470 -19.03 11.42 15.47
C HIS A 470 -18.19 10.63 14.46
N ASN A 471 -16.86 10.78 14.50
CA ASN A 471 -15.97 9.97 13.69
C ASN A 471 -16.06 8.50 14.16
N LYS A 472 -16.44 7.58 13.26
CA LYS A 472 -16.62 6.16 13.60
C LYS A 472 -15.32 5.50 14.06
N ALA A 473 -14.16 5.96 13.60
CA ALA A 473 -12.85 5.44 14.01
C ALA A 473 -12.29 6.10 15.29
N ARG A 474 -13.09 6.92 15.98
CA ARG A 474 -12.73 7.44 17.31
C ARG A 474 -13.04 6.39 18.38
N ASN A 475 -12.08 5.50 18.61
CA ASN A 475 -12.23 4.34 19.48
C ASN A 475 -11.56 4.56 20.85
N ASN A 476 -12.24 4.22 21.94
CA ASN A 476 -11.72 4.36 23.30
C ASN A 476 -11.86 3.06 24.12
N TYR A 477 -10.72 2.49 24.54
CA TYR A 477 -10.68 1.24 25.31
C TYR A 477 -10.36 1.44 26.79
N PHE A 478 -10.29 2.68 27.29
CA PHE A 478 -10.01 3.04 28.69
C PHE A 478 -8.73 2.39 29.25
N TRP A 479 -7.71 2.20 28.41
CA TRP A 479 -6.45 1.54 28.77
C TRP A 479 -6.58 0.08 29.23
N LEU A 480 -7.79 -0.52 29.21
CA LEU A 480 -8.05 -1.85 29.75
C LEU A 480 -7.21 -2.95 29.06
N PRO A 481 -7.13 -3.00 27.71
CA PRO A 481 -6.27 -3.98 27.03
C PRO A 481 -4.79 -3.78 27.38
N LEU A 482 -4.29 -2.54 27.39
CA LEU A 482 -2.90 -2.23 27.73
C LEU A 482 -2.54 -2.68 29.15
N ILE A 483 -3.36 -2.33 30.14
CA ILE A 483 -3.14 -2.68 31.55
C ILE A 483 -3.12 -4.21 31.73
N LEU A 484 -4.06 -4.91 31.09
CA LEU A 484 -4.12 -6.37 31.17
C LEU A 484 -2.89 -7.01 30.51
N GLY A 485 -2.43 -6.47 29.37
CA GLY A 485 -1.19 -6.88 28.70
C GLY A 485 0.04 -6.71 29.58
N ILE A 486 0.19 -5.56 30.24
CA ILE A 486 1.28 -5.31 31.20
C ILE A 486 1.21 -6.30 32.37
N CYS A 487 0.02 -6.62 32.90
CA CYS A 487 -0.13 -7.61 33.96
C CYS A 487 0.39 -9.00 33.54
N GLY A 488 0.09 -9.43 32.31
CA GLY A 488 0.58 -10.69 31.79
C GLY A 488 2.07 -10.70 31.48
N PHE A 489 2.61 -9.57 30.99
CA PHE A 489 4.05 -9.38 30.80
C PHE A 489 4.79 -9.56 32.14
N VAL A 490 4.37 -8.85 33.18
CA VAL A 490 4.96 -8.92 34.53
C VAL A 490 4.82 -10.33 35.14
N LEU A 491 3.68 -11.00 34.92
CA LEU A 491 3.50 -12.39 35.34
C LEU A 491 4.53 -13.31 34.69
N LEU A 492 4.73 -13.19 33.37
CA LEU A 492 5.63 -14.05 32.62
C LEU A 492 7.08 -13.85 33.07
N VAL A 493 7.52 -12.60 33.26
CA VAL A 493 8.83 -12.27 33.85
C VAL A 493 9.05 -13.00 35.17
N ARG A 494 8.04 -13.03 36.05
CA ARG A 494 8.14 -13.62 37.39
C ARG A 494 8.09 -15.14 37.41
N LYS A 495 7.48 -15.77 36.41
CA LYS A 495 7.11 -17.20 36.46
C LYS A 495 7.85 -18.05 35.44
N ASN A 496 8.28 -17.47 34.32
CA ASN A 496 8.98 -18.19 33.26
C ASN A 496 9.84 -17.23 32.41
N GLU A 497 11.10 -17.07 32.80
CA GLU A 497 12.06 -16.18 32.14
C GLU A 497 12.35 -16.59 30.68
N ASN A 498 12.34 -17.89 30.37
CA ASN A 498 12.63 -18.38 29.03
C ASN A 498 11.54 -17.97 28.03
N ASP A 499 10.27 -18.21 28.38
CA ASP A 499 9.14 -17.82 27.54
C ASP A 499 8.98 -16.30 27.49
N PHE A 500 9.31 -15.61 28.58
CA PHE A 500 9.40 -14.16 28.61
C PHE A 500 10.39 -13.64 27.56
N LEU A 501 11.61 -14.19 27.52
CA LEU A 501 12.63 -13.80 26.55
C LEU A 501 12.20 -14.11 25.12
N VAL A 502 11.63 -15.29 24.86
CA VAL A 502 11.17 -15.68 23.52
C VAL A 502 10.04 -14.76 23.03
N THR A 503 9.00 -14.54 23.85
CA THR A 503 7.86 -13.69 23.44
C THR A 503 8.24 -12.21 23.33
N THR A 504 9.11 -11.70 24.21
CA THR A 504 9.62 -10.33 24.13
C THR A 504 10.50 -10.13 22.91
N LEU A 505 11.38 -11.08 22.59
CA LEU A 505 12.19 -10.99 21.39
C LEU A 505 11.33 -11.01 20.13
N MET A 506 10.30 -11.86 20.08
CA MET A 506 9.34 -11.85 18.98
C MET A 506 8.62 -10.51 18.84
N PHE A 507 8.15 -9.93 19.95
CA PHE A 507 7.55 -8.58 19.99
C PHE A 507 8.50 -7.51 19.44
N LEU A 508 9.77 -7.52 19.87
CA LEU A 508 10.78 -6.54 19.43
C LEU A 508 11.15 -6.73 17.95
N LEU A 509 11.32 -7.97 17.49
CA LEU A 509 11.70 -8.28 16.12
C LEU A 509 10.58 -7.95 15.13
N THR A 510 9.32 -8.23 15.48
CA THR A 510 8.14 -7.93 14.64
C THR A 510 7.58 -6.51 14.84
N GLY A 511 8.26 -5.69 15.65
CA GLY A 511 7.94 -4.30 15.91
C GLY A 511 9.14 -3.39 15.63
N LEU A 512 9.90 -3.06 16.67
CA LEU A 512 11.02 -2.11 16.60
C LEU A 512 12.12 -2.49 15.59
N ALA A 513 12.42 -3.77 15.39
CA ALA A 513 13.42 -4.17 14.39
C ALA A 513 12.93 -3.91 12.95
N LEU A 514 11.62 -4.01 12.70
CA LEU A 514 11.03 -3.64 11.41
C LEU A 514 11.12 -2.13 11.18
N VAL A 515 10.99 -1.29 12.20
CA VAL A 515 11.21 0.16 12.09
C VAL A 515 12.62 0.44 11.56
N VAL A 516 13.62 -0.23 12.14
CA VAL A 516 15.03 -0.11 11.73
C VAL A 516 15.26 -0.60 10.30
N PHE A 517 14.59 -1.70 9.91
CA PHE A 517 14.71 -2.34 8.60
C PHE A 517 14.01 -1.56 7.49
N LEU A 518 12.80 -1.05 7.72
CA LEU A 518 12.04 -0.29 6.74
C LEU A 518 12.64 1.09 6.54
N ASN A 519 13.17 1.69 7.61
CA ASN A 519 13.79 3.01 7.60
C ASN A 519 12.90 4.05 6.91
N SER A 520 11.64 4.16 7.36
CA SER A 520 10.64 5.01 6.71
C SER A 520 11.02 6.50 6.72
N PRO A 521 10.74 7.24 5.63
CA PRO A 521 10.84 8.71 5.58
C PRO A 521 9.87 9.39 6.58
N PRO A 522 9.94 10.73 6.74
CA PRO A 522 9.14 11.46 7.73
C PRO A 522 7.64 11.40 7.48
N VAL A 523 7.22 11.15 6.24
CA VAL A 523 5.83 10.95 5.85
C VAL A 523 5.74 9.79 4.87
N GLU A 524 4.66 9.03 4.96
CA GLU A 524 4.32 7.95 4.04
C GLU A 524 2.98 8.29 3.36
N PRO A 525 2.66 7.73 2.18
CA PRO A 525 1.41 8.03 1.48
C PRO A 525 0.14 7.69 2.28
N ARG A 526 0.24 6.78 3.25
CA ARG A 526 -0.82 6.43 4.20
C ARG A 526 -0.22 5.84 5.47
N GLU A 527 -1.08 5.60 6.47
CA GLU A 527 -0.71 4.86 7.67
C GLU A 527 -0.27 3.41 7.34
N ARG A 528 0.74 2.91 8.06
CA ARG A 528 1.40 1.60 7.81
C ARG A 528 1.47 0.71 9.06
N ASP A 529 0.48 0.84 9.93
CA ASP A 529 0.32 0.06 11.16
C ASP A 529 0.28 -1.46 10.91
N TYR A 530 -0.34 -1.90 9.81
CA TYR A 530 -0.45 -3.31 9.40
C TYR A 530 0.89 -4.05 9.29
N ILE A 531 2.00 -3.36 9.05
CA ILE A 531 3.33 -3.98 8.98
C ILE A 531 3.79 -4.48 10.36
N TYR A 532 3.27 -3.87 11.44
CA TYR A 532 3.63 -4.17 12.83
C TYR A 532 2.65 -5.12 13.53
N VAL A 533 1.68 -5.67 12.80
CA VAL A 533 0.62 -6.55 13.33
C VAL A 533 1.17 -7.77 14.08
N GLY A 534 2.38 -8.21 13.73
CA GLY A 534 3.11 -9.26 14.45
C GLY A 534 3.46 -8.87 15.89
N SER A 535 3.88 -7.63 16.14
CA SER A 535 4.14 -7.17 17.51
C SER A 535 2.85 -7.11 18.33
N PHE A 536 1.73 -6.73 17.70
CA PHE A 536 0.43 -6.64 18.36
C PHE A 536 -0.08 -8.03 18.75
N TYR A 537 0.20 -9.05 17.92
CA TYR A 537 -0.05 -10.46 18.22
C TYR A 537 0.64 -10.89 19.52
N PHE A 538 1.93 -10.61 19.68
CA PHE A 538 2.67 -10.99 20.89
C PHE A 538 2.24 -10.18 22.12
N PHE A 539 1.86 -8.91 21.95
CA PHE A 539 1.27 -8.14 23.04
C PHE A 539 -0.07 -8.75 23.50
N ALA A 540 -0.91 -9.20 22.58
CA ALA A 540 -2.18 -9.83 22.92
C ALA A 540 -2.03 -11.24 23.54
N ILE A 541 -0.91 -11.94 23.32
CA ILE A 541 -0.54 -13.11 24.15
C ILE A 541 -0.40 -12.70 25.62
N TRP A 542 0.27 -11.56 25.89
CA TRP A 542 0.39 -11.04 27.25
C TRP A 542 -0.96 -10.60 27.82
N ILE A 543 -1.87 -10.04 27.01
CA ILE A 543 -3.25 -9.77 27.46
C ILE A 543 -3.91 -11.05 27.98
N GLY A 544 -3.80 -12.15 27.23
CA GLY A 544 -4.31 -13.46 27.68
C GLY A 544 -3.70 -13.91 29.00
N LEU A 545 -2.37 -13.84 29.13
CA LEU A 545 -1.67 -14.18 30.39
C LEU A 545 -2.05 -13.24 31.56
N GLY A 546 -2.46 -12.00 31.29
CA GLY A 546 -2.95 -11.07 32.28
C GLY A 546 -4.16 -11.60 33.07
N VAL A 547 -5.00 -12.43 32.44
CA VAL A 547 -6.14 -13.10 33.10
C VAL A 547 -5.67 -14.00 34.24
N ILE A 548 -4.54 -14.71 34.04
CA ILE A 548 -3.93 -15.54 35.09
C ILE A 548 -3.43 -14.65 36.24
N GLN A 549 -2.83 -13.50 35.93
CA GLN A 549 -2.35 -12.58 36.97
C GLN A 549 -3.50 -12.02 37.82
N VAL A 550 -4.61 -11.65 37.19
CA VAL A 550 -5.83 -11.19 37.88
C VAL A 550 -6.40 -12.30 38.77
N ALA A 551 -6.46 -13.55 38.28
CA ALA A 551 -6.90 -14.68 39.07
C ALA A 551 -6.00 -14.96 40.29
N GLU A 552 -4.67 -14.84 40.14
CA GLU A 552 -3.74 -14.94 41.27
C GLU A 552 -4.02 -13.85 42.32
N TRP A 553 -4.26 -12.60 41.91
CA TRP A 553 -4.60 -11.53 42.86
C TRP A 553 -5.93 -11.79 43.57
N LEU A 554 -6.96 -12.19 42.83
CA LEU A 554 -8.27 -12.50 43.39
C LEU A 554 -8.24 -13.68 44.35
N SER A 555 -7.40 -14.69 44.11
CA SER A 555 -7.23 -15.84 45.00
C SER A 555 -6.69 -15.49 46.39
N LYS A 556 -6.04 -14.32 46.55
CA LYS A 556 -5.61 -13.81 47.86
C LYS A 556 -6.78 -13.39 48.74
N PHE A 557 -7.91 -13.02 48.14
CA PHE A 557 -9.12 -12.59 48.83
C PHE A 557 -10.21 -13.67 48.80
N LEU A 558 -10.33 -14.39 47.68
CA LEU A 558 -11.31 -15.44 47.46
C LEU A 558 -10.69 -16.81 47.75
N LYS A 559 -11.11 -17.44 48.85
CA LYS A 559 -10.56 -18.74 49.30
C LYS A 559 -10.85 -19.91 48.35
N ASN A 560 -11.84 -19.78 47.46
CA ASN A 560 -12.18 -20.81 46.48
C ASN A 560 -11.57 -20.48 45.11
N GLY A 561 -10.58 -21.26 44.68
CA GLY A 561 -9.89 -21.06 43.40
C GLY A 561 -10.79 -21.13 42.17
N LEU A 562 -11.90 -21.89 42.22
CA LEU A 562 -12.89 -21.91 41.16
C LEU A 562 -13.61 -20.56 41.03
N VAL A 563 -14.00 -19.97 42.18
CA VAL A 563 -14.66 -18.66 42.24
C VAL A 563 -13.68 -17.58 41.78
N ALA A 564 -12.43 -17.61 42.27
CA ALA A 564 -11.39 -16.66 41.84
C ALA A 564 -11.15 -16.68 40.33
N GLY A 565 -11.00 -17.87 39.72
CA GLY A 565 -10.82 -18.00 38.28
C GLY A 565 -12.04 -17.55 37.46
N THR A 566 -13.24 -17.84 37.96
CA THR A 566 -14.49 -17.41 37.30
C THR A 566 -14.67 -15.90 37.36
N VAL A 567 -14.44 -15.27 38.52
CA VAL A 567 -14.51 -13.81 38.67
C VAL A 567 -13.45 -13.12 37.82
N ALA A 568 -12.21 -13.64 37.79
CA ALA A 568 -11.16 -13.12 36.91
C ALA A 568 -11.61 -13.12 35.45
N THR A 569 -12.23 -14.22 35.00
CA THR A 569 -12.75 -14.36 33.64
C THR A 569 -13.81 -13.32 33.33
N VAL A 570 -14.80 -13.13 34.21
CA VAL A 570 -15.88 -12.15 34.00
C VAL A 570 -15.33 -10.72 33.96
N VAL A 571 -14.45 -10.36 34.88
CA VAL A 571 -13.87 -9.01 34.95
C VAL A 571 -13.02 -8.71 33.72
N THR A 572 -12.23 -9.68 33.25
CA THR A 572 -11.33 -9.48 32.11
C THR A 572 -12.00 -9.64 30.75
N ALA A 573 -13.17 -10.30 30.68
CA ALA A 573 -13.98 -10.40 29.45
C ALA A 573 -14.44 -9.02 28.93
N VAL A 574 -14.44 -7.98 29.76
CA VAL A 574 -14.70 -6.60 29.33
C VAL A 574 -13.73 -6.14 28.23
N VAL A 575 -12.50 -6.67 28.18
CA VAL A 575 -11.47 -6.27 27.20
C VAL A 575 -11.86 -6.61 25.76
N PRO A 576 -12.14 -7.87 25.39
CA PRO A 576 -12.63 -8.16 24.04
C PRO A 576 -14.02 -7.57 23.76
N VAL A 577 -14.87 -7.40 24.79
CA VAL A 577 -16.20 -6.79 24.62
C VAL A 577 -16.10 -5.31 24.25
N ILE A 578 -15.22 -4.53 24.89
CA ILE A 578 -15.06 -3.11 24.53
C ILE A 578 -14.41 -2.95 23.16
N LEU A 579 -13.44 -3.81 22.83
CA LEU A 579 -12.78 -3.79 21.52
C LEU A 579 -13.76 -4.06 20.39
N ILE A 580 -14.60 -5.10 20.49
CA ILE A 580 -15.61 -5.38 19.46
C ILE A 580 -16.69 -4.29 19.40
N GLN A 581 -17.08 -3.71 20.54
CA GLN A 581 -18.12 -2.67 20.57
C GLN A 581 -17.63 -1.38 19.90
N GLN A 582 -16.40 -0.96 20.19
CA GLN A 582 -15.82 0.27 19.64
C GLN A 582 -15.49 0.09 18.15
N ASN A 583 -14.93 -1.05 17.76
CA ASN A 583 -14.39 -1.22 16.41
C ASN A 583 -15.38 -1.82 15.41
N TRP A 584 -16.66 -2.01 15.76
CA TRP A 584 -17.60 -2.66 14.83
C TRP A 584 -17.99 -1.75 13.66
N ASP A 585 -18.33 -0.49 13.94
CA ASP A 585 -18.90 0.43 12.97
C ASP A 585 -17.87 1.03 12.00
N ASP A 586 -16.60 1.09 12.40
CA ASP A 586 -15.46 1.46 11.54
C ASP A 586 -14.77 0.25 10.86
N HIS A 587 -15.12 -0.98 11.22
CA HIS A 587 -14.65 -2.18 10.50
C HIS A 587 -15.71 -2.84 9.62
N ASP A 588 -16.98 -2.41 9.69
CA ASP A 588 -18.03 -2.89 8.78
C ASP A 588 -17.83 -2.34 7.36
N ARG A 589 -17.46 -3.25 6.44
CA ARG A 589 -17.23 -2.94 5.01
C ARG A 589 -18.34 -3.45 4.08
N ASN A 590 -19.49 -3.90 4.60
CA ASN A 590 -20.55 -4.53 3.77
C ASN A 590 -21.17 -3.64 2.69
N HIS A 591 -20.96 -2.33 2.74
CA HIS A 591 -21.58 -1.33 1.86
C HIS A 591 -20.54 -0.47 1.11
N ARG A 592 -19.33 -0.99 0.94
CA ARG A 592 -18.24 -0.29 0.22
C ARG A 592 -18.18 -0.77 -1.23
N TYR A 593 -18.72 0.06 -2.12
CA TYR A 593 -18.72 -0.18 -3.57
C TYR A 593 -17.92 0.87 -4.35
N HIS A 594 -17.40 1.86 -3.64
CA HIS A 594 -16.99 3.13 -4.19
C HIS A 594 -15.69 3.06 -4.99
N GLN A 595 -14.79 2.12 -4.69
CA GLN A 595 -13.54 1.92 -5.44
C GLN A 595 -13.84 1.36 -6.84
N ILE A 596 -14.75 0.40 -6.91
CA ILE A 596 -15.22 -0.17 -8.18
C ILE A 596 -16.03 0.85 -8.97
N ASP A 597 -16.90 1.60 -8.30
CA ASP A 597 -17.66 2.67 -8.96
C ASP A 597 -16.74 3.77 -9.48
N PHE A 598 -15.71 4.15 -8.73
CA PHE A 598 -14.69 5.09 -9.20
C PHE A 598 -13.99 4.58 -10.47
N ALA A 599 -13.53 3.33 -10.48
CA ALA A 599 -12.92 2.71 -11.66
C ALA A 599 -13.86 2.70 -12.87
N LYS A 600 -15.11 2.30 -12.67
CA LYS A 600 -16.14 2.31 -13.73
C LYS A 600 -16.46 3.73 -14.21
N ASN A 601 -16.49 4.71 -13.32
CA ASN A 601 -16.73 6.11 -13.65
C ASN A 601 -15.58 6.72 -14.46
N MET A 602 -14.34 6.38 -14.10
CA MET A 602 -13.16 6.73 -14.88
C MET A 602 -13.25 6.15 -16.30
N LEU A 603 -13.58 4.86 -16.45
CA LEU A 603 -13.76 4.23 -17.76
C LEU A 603 -14.97 4.80 -18.54
N ASN A 604 -16.06 5.14 -17.86
CA ASN A 604 -17.25 5.76 -18.47
C ASN A 604 -17.01 7.19 -18.96
N SER A 605 -15.97 7.85 -18.45
CA SER A 605 -15.51 9.14 -18.95
C SER A 605 -14.82 9.01 -20.31
N CYS A 606 -14.35 7.81 -20.67
CA CYS A 606 -13.60 7.57 -21.91
C CYS A 606 -14.50 7.14 -23.07
N ALA A 607 -14.27 7.73 -24.25
CA ALA A 607 -14.79 7.25 -25.52
C ALA A 607 -14.30 5.81 -25.87
N PRO A 608 -14.96 5.10 -26.81
CA PRO A 608 -14.56 3.75 -27.19
C PRO A 608 -13.11 3.63 -27.72
N ASN A 609 -12.45 2.52 -27.40
CA ASN A 609 -11.06 2.19 -27.79
C ASN A 609 -10.02 3.24 -27.35
N ALA A 610 -10.32 4.03 -26.31
CA ALA A 610 -9.42 5.07 -25.81
C ALA A 610 -8.12 4.53 -25.22
N ILE A 611 -7.12 5.40 -25.11
CA ILE A 611 -5.96 5.27 -24.22
C ILE A 611 -6.24 6.14 -22.99
N LEU A 612 -6.11 5.61 -21.79
CA LEU A 612 -6.29 6.34 -20.52
C LEU A 612 -4.99 6.30 -19.73
N PHE A 613 -4.35 7.45 -19.54
CA PHE A 613 -3.20 7.60 -18.65
C PHE A 613 -3.67 7.76 -17.20
N THR A 614 -3.10 6.96 -16.30
CA THR A 614 -3.43 6.90 -14.87
C THR A 614 -2.19 7.06 -14.00
N GLY A 615 -2.36 7.44 -12.74
CA GLY A 615 -1.26 7.66 -11.79
C GLY A 615 -1.30 6.70 -10.62
N GLY A 616 -0.22 5.93 -10.42
CA GLY A 616 -0.07 5.08 -9.24
C GLY A 616 -1.14 4.01 -9.07
N ASP A 617 -1.20 3.49 -7.86
CA ASP A 617 -1.89 2.23 -7.55
C ASP A 617 -3.41 2.42 -7.40
N ASN A 618 -3.83 3.48 -6.70
CA ASN A 618 -5.26 3.74 -6.41
C ASN A 618 -6.09 4.11 -7.65
N ASP A 619 -5.46 4.63 -8.71
CA ASP A 619 -6.13 4.75 -10.01
C ASP A 619 -6.15 3.39 -10.73
N THR A 620 -4.98 2.76 -10.82
CA THR A 620 -4.73 1.69 -11.80
C THR A 620 -5.28 0.34 -11.34
N PHE A 621 -5.08 -0.05 -10.08
CA PHE A 621 -5.43 -1.38 -9.62
C PHE A 621 -6.94 -1.65 -9.59
N PRO A 622 -7.81 -0.69 -9.17
CA PRO A 622 -9.25 -0.83 -9.33
C PRO A 622 -9.68 -0.94 -10.80
N LEU A 623 -9.02 -0.21 -11.71
CA LEU A 623 -9.28 -0.29 -13.15
C LEU A 623 -8.90 -1.66 -13.72
N TRP A 624 -7.73 -2.19 -13.35
CA TRP A 624 -7.32 -3.53 -13.72
C TRP A 624 -8.27 -4.58 -13.17
N TYR A 625 -8.75 -4.45 -11.94
CA TYR A 625 -9.77 -5.36 -11.39
C TYR A 625 -11.03 -5.39 -12.24
N VAL A 626 -11.65 -4.24 -12.55
CA VAL A 626 -12.91 -4.24 -13.30
C VAL A 626 -12.75 -4.72 -14.74
N GLN A 627 -11.57 -4.52 -15.35
CA GLN A 627 -11.27 -5.04 -16.69
C GLN A 627 -10.96 -6.54 -16.67
N GLU A 628 -10.14 -7.00 -15.75
CA GLU A 628 -9.68 -8.39 -15.70
C GLU A 628 -10.72 -9.34 -15.11
N VAL A 629 -11.47 -8.91 -14.11
CA VAL A 629 -12.42 -9.77 -13.39
C VAL A 629 -13.83 -9.58 -13.94
N GLU A 630 -14.33 -8.34 -13.97
CA GLU A 630 -15.71 -8.06 -14.39
C GLU A 630 -15.88 -7.95 -15.91
N GLY A 631 -14.80 -7.79 -16.68
CA GLY A 631 -14.86 -7.61 -18.14
C GLY A 631 -15.42 -6.25 -18.57
N TYR A 632 -15.29 -5.22 -17.73
CA TYR A 632 -15.87 -3.90 -17.97
C TYR A 632 -14.96 -3.01 -18.82
N ARG A 633 -15.45 -2.51 -19.97
CA ARG A 633 -14.71 -1.58 -20.86
C ARG A 633 -13.30 -2.06 -21.20
N THR A 634 -13.17 -3.33 -21.58
CA THR A 634 -11.93 -3.97 -22.07
C THR A 634 -11.40 -3.37 -23.39
N ASP A 635 -12.16 -2.46 -24.00
CA ASP A 635 -11.75 -1.65 -25.15
C ASP A 635 -10.80 -0.51 -24.77
N VAL A 636 -10.89 0.03 -23.55
CA VAL A 636 -10.03 1.13 -23.08
C VAL A 636 -8.69 0.58 -22.63
N ARG A 637 -7.58 1.16 -23.11
CA ARG A 637 -6.24 0.82 -22.63
C ARG A 637 -5.88 1.67 -21.42
N VAL A 638 -5.72 1.04 -20.26
CA VAL A 638 -5.19 1.69 -19.05
C VAL A 638 -3.66 1.69 -19.09
N CYS A 639 -3.06 2.88 -18.96
CA CYS A 639 -1.62 3.13 -19.00
C CYS A 639 -1.17 3.82 -17.72
N ASN A 640 -0.58 3.07 -16.79
CA ASN A 640 -0.04 3.61 -15.55
C ASN A 640 1.29 4.32 -15.80
N LEU A 641 1.32 5.64 -15.56
CA LEU A 641 2.51 6.47 -15.79
C LEU A 641 3.68 6.13 -14.87
N SER A 642 3.41 5.60 -13.66
CA SER A 642 4.45 5.13 -12.74
C SER A 642 5.19 3.90 -13.29
N LEU A 643 4.55 3.13 -14.18
CA LEU A 643 5.14 1.97 -14.86
C LEU A 643 5.63 2.30 -16.27
N LEU A 644 5.15 3.38 -16.90
CA LEU A 644 5.39 3.80 -18.29
C LEU A 644 6.83 4.26 -18.61
N GLY A 645 7.80 4.02 -17.73
CA GLY A 645 9.24 4.20 -17.99
C GLY A 645 10.01 2.88 -18.05
N THR A 646 9.35 1.76 -17.81
CA THR A 646 9.99 0.45 -17.78
C THR A 646 9.90 -0.23 -19.15
N ASP A 647 10.96 -0.93 -19.53
CA ASP A 647 11.08 -1.58 -20.83
C ASP A 647 10.01 -2.67 -21.03
N TRP A 648 9.76 -3.48 -19.99
CA TRP A 648 8.75 -4.53 -19.98
C TRP A 648 7.33 -3.97 -20.16
N TYR A 649 7.00 -2.84 -19.52
CA TYR A 649 5.66 -2.27 -19.59
C TYR A 649 5.41 -1.61 -20.96
N ILE A 650 6.41 -0.93 -21.51
CA ILE A 650 6.35 -0.38 -22.88
C ILE A 650 6.12 -1.51 -23.89
N ASP A 651 6.87 -2.60 -23.81
CA ASP A 651 6.67 -3.78 -24.66
C ASP A 651 5.29 -4.41 -24.49
N GLN A 652 4.79 -4.48 -23.26
CA GLN A 652 3.44 -4.98 -22.97
C GLN A 652 2.36 -4.12 -23.64
N MET A 653 2.50 -2.79 -23.63
CA MET A 653 1.55 -1.87 -24.27
C MET A 653 1.50 -2.01 -25.80
N LYS A 654 2.57 -2.53 -26.43
CA LYS A 654 2.63 -2.78 -27.88
C LYS A 654 1.87 -4.03 -28.32
N ARG A 655 1.24 -4.75 -27.39
CA ARG A 655 0.43 -5.95 -27.68
C ARG A 655 -1.07 -5.62 -27.67
N LYS A 656 -1.83 -6.28 -28.54
CA LYS A 656 -3.30 -6.32 -28.41
C LYS A 656 -3.67 -7.02 -27.10
N THR A 657 -4.59 -6.46 -26.34
CA THR A 657 -5.10 -7.05 -25.09
C THR A 657 -6.60 -6.91 -25.07
N TYR A 658 -7.30 -8.05 -25.04
CA TYR A 658 -8.75 -8.13 -25.24
C TYR A 658 -9.21 -7.33 -26.47
N ASP A 659 -10.11 -6.36 -26.27
CA ASP A 659 -10.69 -5.53 -27.32
C ASP A 659 -9.83 -4.30 -27.65
N SER A 660 -8.96 -3.88 -26.71
CA SER A 660 -8.00 -2.80 -26.95
C SER A 660 -6.97 -3.24 -27.99
N GLN A 661 -6.90 -2.47 -29.08
CA GLN A 661 -5.81 -2.59 -30.04
C GLN A 661 -4.45 -2.26 -29.40
N ALA A 662 -3.38 -2.80 -30.00
CA ALA A 662 -2.00 -2.47 -29.62
C ALA A 662 -1.79 -0.95 -29.64
N LEU A 663 -1.00 -0.43 -28.70
CA LEU A 663 -0.63 0.98 -28.75
C LEU A 663 0.38 1.21 -29.87
N PRO A 664 0.22 2.28 -30.67
CA PRO A 664 1.07 2.57 -31.82
C PRO A 664 2.41 3.19 -31.38
N ILE A 665 3.13 2.57 -30.44
CA ILE A 665 4.44 3.07 -29.97
C ILE A 665 5.47 2.82 -31.08
N SER A 666 6.03 3.90 -31.63
CA SER A 666 6.90 3.89 -32.81
C SER A 666 8.36 3.57 -32.51
N LEU A 667 8.77 3.78 -31.26
CA LEU A 667 10.12 3.50 -30.79
C LEU A 667 10.39 1.97 -30.78
N PRO A 668 11.54 1.52 -31.29
CA PRO A 668 11.99 0.13 -31.16
C PRO A 668 12.59 -0.14 -29.77
N LYS A 669 12.65 -1.42 -29.38
CA LYS A 669 13.01 -1.85 -28.02
C LYS A 669 14.37 -1.31 -27.54
N ASP A 670 15.34 -1.26 -28.44
CA ASP A 670 16.69 -0.76 -28.19
C ASP A 670 16.75 0.76 -27.94
N ARG A 671 15.64 1.50 -28.04
CA ARG A 671 15.55 2.92 -27.67
C ARG A 671 14.93 3.16 -26.29
N PHE A 672 14.43 2.13 -25.62
CA PHE A 672 13.77 2.29 -24.30
C PHE A 672 14.15 1.23 -23.26
N LEU A 673 15.18 0.42 -23.52
CA LEU A 673 15.78 -0.47 -22.51
C LEU A 673 16.14 0.31 -21.24
N GLU A 674 16.14 -0.36 -20.09
CA GLU A 674 16.61 0.19 -18.82
C GLU A 674 18.01 0.84 -18.99
N GLY A 675 18.15 2.09 -18.58
CA GLY A 675 19.36 2.92 -18.73
C GLY A 675 19.34 3.86 -19.95
N LEU A 676 18.50 3.60 -20.96
CA LEU A 676 18.42 4.42 -22.18
C LEU A 676 17.24 5.39 -22.12
N ASN A 677 17.48 6.66 -22.44
CA ASN A 677 16.45 7.72 -22.45
C ASN A 677 15.65 7.81 -21.13
N GLU A 678 16.24 7.40 -19.99
CA GLU A 678 15.59 7.52 -18.68
C GLU A 678 15.23 8.98 -18.38
N GLN A 679 16.19 9.86 -18.71
CA GLN A 679 16.02 11.30 -18.73
C GLN A 679 16.65 11.85 -20.00
N ILE A 680 15.88 12.65 -20.74
CA ILE A 680 16.32 13.44 -21.88
C ILE A 680 16.46 14.87 -21.40
N MET A 681 17.70 15.33 -21.26
CA MET A 681 17.97 16.66 -20.72
C MET A 681 17.64 17.75 -21.74
N TYR A 682 17.16 18.89 -21.26
CA TYR A 682 17.03 20.07 -22.10
C TYR A 682 18.41 20.64 -22.44
N TYR A 683 18.70 20.80 -23.73
CA TYR A 683 19.92 21.45 -24.21
C TYR A 683 19.57 22.33 -25.41
N GLU A 684 19.56 23.66 -25.21
CA GLU A 684 19.12 24.60 -26.24
C GLU A 684 19.98 24.48 -27.51
N ASN A 685 19.33 24.22 -28.65
CA ASN A 685 19.93 24.35 -29.97
C ASN A 685 19.41 25.62 -30.64
N PRO A 686 20.28 26.62 -30.92
CA PRO A 686 19.87 27.90 -31.50
C PRO A 686 19.09 27.77 -32.82
N ASN A 687 19.32 26.71 -33.60
CA ASN A 687 18.70 26.52 -34.91
C ASN A 687 17.22 26.11 -34.84
N VAL A 688 16.76 25.55 -33.71
CA VAL A 688 15.36 25.08 -33.52
C VAL A 688 14.71 25.71 -32.30
N LYS A 689 15.26 26.81 -31.79
CA LYS A 689 14.79 27.52 -30.60
C LYS A 689 13.31 27.91 -30.69
N THR A 690 12.85 28.30 -31.88
CA THR A 690 11.46 28.71 -32.15
C THR A 690 10.49 27.54 -32.13
N GLY A 691 10.97 26.30 -32.25
CA GLY A 691 10.20 25.07 -32.09
C GLY A 691 10.62 23.97 -33.05
N ILE A 692 10.34 22.72 -32.67
CA ILE A 692 10.62 21.53 -33.50
C ILE A 692 9.34 20.72 -33.72
N ASN A 693 9.21 20.13 -34.92
CA ASN A 693 8.14 19.20 -35.22
C ASN A 693 8.34 17.91 -34.42
N LEU A 694 7.36 17.55 -33.59
CA LEU A 694 7.46 16.39 -32.71
C LEU A 694 7.67 15.08 -33.48
N LEU A 695 7.06 14.91 -34.66
CA LEU A 695 7.25 13.72 -35.49
C LEU A 695 8.69 13.59 -36.00
N GLU A 696 9.31 14.72 -36.35
CA GLU A 696 10.71 14.75 -36.79
C GLU A 696 11.65 14.50 -35.61
N TYR A 697 11.38 15.10 -34.45
CA TYR A 697 12.16 14.85 -33.24
C TYR A 697 12.14 13.37 -32.83
N LEU A 698 10.97 12.74 -32.81
CA LEU A 698 10.84 11.31 -32.49
C LEU A 698 11.56 10.43 -33.51
N LYS A 699 11.57 10.83 -34.80
CA LYS A 699 12.39 10.17 -35.82
C LYS A 699 13.89 10.28 -35.51
N LEU A 700 14.37 11.44 -35.07
CA LEU A 700 15.78 11.60 -34.66
C LEU A 700 16.13 10.72 -33.45
N VAL A 701 15.23 10.60 -32.48
CA VAL A 701 15.40 9.70 -31.32
C VAL A 701 15.41 8.23 -31.77
N LYS A 702 14.50 7.87 -32.68
CA LYS A 702 14.42 6.52 -33.26
C LYS A 702 15.67 6.14 -34.05
N ASP A 703 16.20 7.07 -34.83
CA ASP A 703 17.38 6.89 -35.69
C ASP A 703 18.70 7.08 -34.92
N ASP A 704 18.64 7.32 -33.61
CA ASP A 704 19.80 7.53 -32.73
C ASP A 704 20.75 8.65 -33.21
N ASN A 705 20.15 9.72 -33.74
CA ASN A 705 20.85 10.71 -34.54
C ASN A 705 21.80 11.60 -33.70
N GLN A 706 23.01 11.85 -34.22
CA GLN A 706 24.01 12.70 -33.55
C GLN A 706 23.57 14.15 -33.34
N ALA A 707 22.63 14.66 -34.15
CA ALA A 707 22.15 16.03 -34.07
C ALA A 707 21.43 16.37 -32.74
N ILE A 708 20.95 15.35 -32.03
CA ILE A 708 20.25 15.50 -30.74
C ILE A 708 21.07 14.88 -29.59
N LYS A 709 22.39 14.70 -29.76
CA LYS A 709 23.23 14.09 -28.75
C LYS A 709 24.26 15.05 -28.19
N VAL A 710 24.48 14.95 -26.88
CA VAL A 710 25.56 15.68 -26.19
C VAL A 710 26.41 14.71 -25.36
N PRO A 711 27.73 14.97 -25.25
CA PRO A 711 28.61 14.16 -24.43
C PRO A 711 28.39 14.43 -22.93
N LEU A 712 28.36 13.37 -22.14
CA LEU A 712 28.49 13.40 -20.69
C LEU A 712 29.96 13.46 -20.27
N THR A 713 30.19 13.76 -19.00
CA THR A 713 31.54 13.84 -18.40
C THR A 713 32.33 12.54 -18.51
N ASP A 714 31.64 11.39 -18.59
CA ASP A 714 32.24 10.07 -18.78
C ASP A 714 32.49 9.71 -20.26
N GLY A 715 32.20 10.63 -21.19
CA GLY A 715 32.36 10.45 -22.63
C GLY A 715 31.21 9.71 -23.33
N SER A 716 30.19 9.26 -22.60
CA SER A 716 28.97 8.69 -23.20
C SER A 716 28.12 9.80 -23.84
N MET A 717 27.35 9.46 -24.88
CA MET A 717 26.48 10.43 -25.57
C MET A 717 25.03 10.18 -25.17
N ILE A 718 24.35 11.21 -24.68
CA ILE A 718 22.92 11.15 -24.33
C ILE A 718 22.07 11.97 -25.28
N ASN A 719 20.82 11.55 -25.47
CA ASN A 719 19.84 12.33 -26.22
C ASN A 719 19.41 13.56 -25.42
N THR A 720 19.22 14.67 -26.13
CA THR A 720 18.73 15.93 -25.58
C THR A 720 17.44 16.37 -26.24
N LEU A 721 16.71 17.23 -25.53
CA LEU A 721 15.59 17.97 -26.05
C LEU A 721 16.13 19.34 -26.53
N PRO A 722 16.21 19.58 -27.85
CA PRO A 722 16.90 20.75 -28.40
C PRO A 722 16.13 22.07 -28.22
N THR A 723 14.84 22.01 -27.91
CA THR A 723 13.95 23.13 -27.68
C THR A 723 12.79 22.70 -26.77
N GLU A 724 12.31 23.59 -25.91
CA GLU A 724 11.12 23.33 -25.08
C GLU A 724 9.83 23.47 -25.88
N ASN A 725 9.90 24.09 -27.07
CA ASN A 725 8.75 24.39 -27.91
C ASN A 725 8.54 23.26 -28.91
N LEU A 726 7.44 22.52 -28.74
CA LEU A 726 7.04 21.46 -29.65
C LEU A 726 5.84 21.90 -30.47
N PHE A 727 5.81 21.51 -31.74
CA PHE A 727 4.60 21.59 -32.54
C PHE A 727 4.30 20.30 -33.27
N LEU A 728 3.01 20.07 -33.53
CA LEU A 728 2.47 18.88 -34.16
C LEU A 728 1.51 19.29 -35.28
N PRO A 729 1.82 18.98 -36.55
CA PRO A 729 0.91 19.27 -37.66
C PRO A 729 -0.42 18.53 -37.52
N ILE A 730 -1.51 19.19 -37.92
CA ILE A 730 -2.88 18.66 -37.88
C ILE A 730 -3.48 18.69 -39.28
N ASP A 731 -3.88 17.52 -39.78
CA ASP A 731 -4.69 17.41 -40.99
C ASP A 731 -6.16 17.69 -40.65
N VAL A 732 -6.56 18.96 -40.80
CA VAL A 732 -7.90 19.45 -40.45
C VAL A 732 -9.00 18.69 -41.19
N GLU A 733 -8.79 18.37 -42.47
CA GLU A 733 -9.78 17.66 -43.28
C GLU A 733 -9.92 16.19 -42.85
N ALA A 734 -8.81 15.53 -42.53
CA ALA A 734 -8.85 14.17 -41.98
C ALA A 734 -9.55 14.14 -40.60
N VAL A 735 -9.28 15.11 -39.73
CA VAL A 735 -9.93 15.23 -38.40
C VAL A 735 -11.44 15.43 -38.53
N LYS A 736 -11.88 16.32 -39.42
CA LYS A 736 -13.31 16.56 -39.71
C LYS A 736 -13.98 15.33 -40.29
N LYS A 737 -13.34 14.68 -41.28
CA LYS A 737 -13.86 13.44 -41.90
C LYS A 737 -13.96 12.29 -40.90
N ALA A 738 -13.06 12.23 -39.92
CA ALA A 738 -13.10 11.24 -38.84
C ALA A 738 -14.21 11.50 -37.82
N GLY A 739 -14.83 12.68 -37.81
CA GLY A 739 -15.83 13.07 -36.83
C GLY A 739 -15.27 13.13 -35.40
N PHE A 740 -13.96 13.37 -35.25
CA PHE A 740 -13.30 13.36 -33.94
C PHE A 740 -13.66 14.59 -33.09
N VAL A 741 -13.89 15.72 -33.75
CA VAL A 741 -14.22 17.02 -33.14
C VAL A 741 -15.70 17.34 -33.37
N PRO A 742 -16.43 17.79 -32.33
CA PRO A 742 -17.81 18.29 -32.50
C PRO A 742 -17.91 19.43 -33.51
N LYS A 743 -19.01 19.49 -34.27
CA LYS A 743 -19.19 20.48 -35.37
C LYS A 743 -19.10 21.93 -34.89
N ASP A 744 -19.61 22.21 -33.71
CA ASP A 744 -19.57 23.52 -33.04
C ASP A 744 -18.15 23.92 -32.59
N MET A 745 -17.24 22.95 -32.49
CA MET A 745 -15.84 23.17 -32.11
C MET A 745 -14.88 23.20 -33.31
N GLU A 746 -15.36 22.88 -34.52
CA GLU A 746 -14.55 22.98 -35.75
C GLU A 746 -13.91 24.36 -35.99
N PRO A 747 -14.53 25.51 -35.63
CA PRO A 747 -13.90 26.82 -35.80
C PRO A 747 -12.61 27.02 -35.00
N TYR A 748 -12.37 26.23 -33.95
CA TYR A 748 -11.15 26.29 -33.15
C TYR A 748 -9.99 25.46 -33.73
N LEU A 749 -10.25 24.64 -34.76
CA LEU A 749 -9.22 23.82 -35.40
C LEU A 749 -8.18 24.70 -36.10
N THR A 750 -6.91 24.37 -35.85
CA THR A 750 -5.75 24.97 -36.50
C THR A 750 -4.95 23.91 -37.23
N ASN A 751 -4.13 24.32 -38.21
CA ASN A 751 -3.26 23.40 -38.96
C ASN A 751 -2.11 22.79 -38.13
N GLN A 752 -1.95 23.24 -36.88
CA GLN A 752 -0.95 22.73 -35.94
C GLN A 752 -1.38 22.92 -34.49
N MET A 753 -0.97 22.00 -33.62
CA MET A 753 -0.90 22.20 -32.17
C MET A 753 0.51 22.65 -31.81
N ALA A 754 0.65 23.64 -30.95
CA ALA A 754 1.94 24.09 -30.43
C ALA A 754 1.86 24.33 -28.92
N TRP A 755 2.86 23.85 -28.17
CA TRP A 755 2.97 24.01 -26.73
C TRP A 755 4.43 23.96 -26.27
N SER A 756 4.67 24.37 -25.03
CA SER A 756 5.97 24.24 -24.38
C SER A 756 5.95 23.13 -23.35
N THR A 757 6.95 22.25 -23.35
CA THR A 757 7.12 21.20 -22.32
C THR A 757 7.58 21.76 -20.97
N GLY A 758 8.01 23.02 -20.91
CA GLY A 758 8.62 23.63 -19.73
C GLY A 758 10.13 23.36 -19.61
N LYS A 759 10.74 24.02 -18.61
CA LYS A 759 12.18 23.94 -18.35
C LYS A 759 12.52 22.66 -17.58
N GLY A 760 13.41 21.81 -18.09
CA GLY A 760 13.91 20.66 -17.33
C GLY A 760 14.21 19.38 -18.11
N GLY A 761 13.91 19.33 -19.41
CA GLY A 761 13.97 18.10 -20.19
C GLY A 761 12.71 17.26 -20.03
N ILE A 762 12.76 15.99 -20.45
CA ILE A 762 11.65 15.04 -20.30
C ILE A 762 12.15 13.68 -19.79
N MET A 763 11.31 12.95 -19.08
CA MET A 763 11.56 11.59 -18.62
C MET A 763 11.06 10.56 -19.64
N LYS A 764 11.51 9.31 -19.55
CA LYS A 764 11.05 8.24 -20.46
C LYS A 764 9.52 8.09 -20.57
N PRO A 765 8.73 8.11 -19.47
CA PRO A 765 7.27 8.06 -19.58
C PRO A 765 6.70 9.18 -20.46
N GLU A 766 7.23 10.39 -20.33
CA GLU A 766 6.81 11.57 -21.08
C GLU A 766 7.19 11.44 -22.57
N LEU A 767 8.37 10.89 -22.87
CA LEU A 767 8.76 10.54 -24.25
C LEU A 767 7.77 9.58 -24.89
N ILE A 768 7.33 8.54 -24.17
CA ILE A 768 6.34 7.56 -24.68
C ILE A 768 4.96 8.20 -24.84
N GLN A 769 4.53 9.05 -23.91
CA GLN A 769 3.29 9.82 -24.07
C GLN A 769 3.33 10.72 -25.31
N LEU A 770 4.43 11.44 -25.52
CA LEU A 770 4.65 12.29 -26.70
C LEU A 770 4.64 11.46 -28.00
N ASP A 771 5.26 10.28 -28.01
CA ASP A 771 5.21 9.36 -29.14
C ASP A 771 3.76 8.93 -29.46
N LEU A 772 3.00 8.50 -28.45
CA LEU A 772 1.60 8.11 -28.64
C LEU A 772 0.74 9.25 -29.19
N ILE A 773 0.93 10.48 -28.70
CA ILE A 773 0.22 11.67 -29.19
C ILE A 773 0.59 11.95 -30.65
N ALA A 774 1.88 11.92 -30.98
CA ALA A 774 2.37 12.16 -32.33
C ALA A 774 1.84 11.12 -33.33
N GLN A 775 1.87 9.84 -32.97
CA GLN A 775 1.37 8.76 -33.83
C GLN A 775 -0.16 8.83 -34.00
N ASN A 776 -0.89 9.26 -32.98
CA ASN A 776 -2.32 9.49 -33.11
C ASN A 776 -2.64 10.64 -34.08
N ALA A 777 -1.89 11.74 -34.02
CA ALA A 777 -2.04 12.84 -34.99
C ALA A 777 -1.68 12.40 -36.41
N ALA A 778 -0.56 11.69 -36.59
CA ALA A 778 -0.11 11.18 -37.89
C ALA A 778 -1.11 10.21 -38.55
N THR A 779 -1.94 9.54 -37.75
CA THR A 779 -2.98 8.62 -38.25
C THR A 779 -4.36 9.25 -38.39
N GLY A 780 -4.47 10.57 -38.21
CA GLY A 780 -5.71 11.33 -38.39
C GLY A 780 -6.64 11.32 -37.17
N TRP A 781 -6.09 11.28 -35.94
CA TRP A 781 -6.85 11.34 -34.69
C TRP A 781 -7.91 10.24 -34.54
N LYS A 782 -7.53 9.00 -34.84
CA LYS A 782 -8.46 7.86 -34.82
C LYS A 782 -8.70 7.28 -33.42
N ARG A 783 -7.75 7.46 -32.49
CA ARG A 783 -7.82 6.86 -31.15
C ARG A 783 -7.87 7.95 -30.08
N PRO A 784 -8.95 8.06 -29.29
CA PRO A 784 -9.02 9.04 -28.21
C PRO A 784 -7.93 8.81 -27.15
N ILE A 785 -7.29 9.88 -26.69
CA ILE A 785 -6.29 9.85 -25.60
C ILE A 785 -6.89 10.62 -24.42
N TYR A 786 -6.86 10.01 -23.25
CA TYR A 786 -7.37 10.54 -22.00
C TYR A 786 -6.31 10.57 -20.91
N PHE A 787 -6.43 11.54 -20.02
CA PHE A 787 -5.62 11.72 -18.82
C PHE A 787 -6.57 11.72 -17.61
N ALA A 788 -6.33 10.86 -16.63
CA ALA A 788 -7.09 10.88 -15.39
C ALA A 788 -6.91 12.24 -14.69
N THR A 789 -7.98 12.77 -14.11
CA THR A 789 -7.97 14.07 -13.38
C THR A 789 -7.16 14.02 -12.08
N THR A 790 -6.88 12.82 -11.58
CA THR A 790 -6.07 12.50 -10.40
C THR A 790 -4.57 12.63 -10.64
N LEU A 791 -4.13 12.80 -11.89
CA LEU A 791 -2.72 12.93 -12.23
C LEU A 791 -2.10 14.23 -11.68
N PRO A 792 -0.82 14.20 -11.24
CA PRO A 792 -0.05 15.41 -10.94
C PRO A 792 0.07 16.33 -12.16
N SER A 793 0.19 17.64 -11.94
CA SER A 793 0.21 18.65 -13.01
C SER A 793 1.30 18.41 -14.08
N ALA A 794 2.46 17.87 -13.70
CA ALA A 794 3.56 17.58 -14.64
C ALA A 794 3.18 16.49 -15.67
N SER A 795 2.35 15.53 -15.28
CA SER A 795 1.96 14.38 -16.10
C SER A 795 1.08 14.74 -17.31
N TYR A 796 0.54 15.96 -17.36
CA TYR A 796 -0.25 16.47 -18.49
C TYR A 796 0.61 17.10 -19.59
N LEU A 797 1.94 17.14 -19.47
CA LEU A 797 2.88 17.66 -20.49
C LEU A 797 2.61 19.12 -20.91
N ASN A 798 2.03 19.93 -20.02
CA ASN A 798 1.51 21.29 -20.30
C ASN A 798 0.48 21.35 -21.44
N LEU A 799 -0.23 20.25 -21.72
CA LEU A 799 -1.25 20.17 -22.76
C LEU A 799 -2.67 20.53 -22.27
N LYS A 800 -2.84 21.01 -21.03
CA LYS A 800 -4.17 21.26 -20.45
C LYS A 800 -5.05 22.20 -21.29
N GLU A 801 -4.48 23.21 -21.97
CA GLU A 801 -5.24 24.08 -22.89
C GLU A 801 -5.88 23.34 -24.08
N TYR A 802 -5.35 22.17 -24.42
CA TYR A 802 -5.85 21.28 -25.48
C TYR A 802 -6.76 20.17 -24.93
N MET A 803 -7.17 20.25 -23.66
CA MET A 803 -7.95 19.18 -23.03
C MET A 803 -9.43 19.56 -22.83
N GLN A 804 -10.29 18.57 -23.04
CA GLN A 804 -11.73 18.62 -22.76
C GLN A 804 -12.06 17.72 -21.57
N LEU A 805 -12.69 18.25 -20.52
CA LEU A 805 -13.15 17.44 -19.38
C LEU A 805 -14.45 16.68 -19.72
N GLU A 806 -14.45 15.35 -19.55
CA GLU A 806 -15.60 14.46 -19.86
C GLU A 806 -16.00 13.56 -18.68
N GLY A 807 -15.74 13.97 -17.45
CA GLY A 807 -16.09 13.26 -16.22
C GLY A 807 -14.90 13.27 -15.28
N TYR A 808 -14.32 12.10 -15.01
CA TYR A 808 -13.10 11.95 -14.22
C TYR A 808 -11.82 11.98 -15.07
N ALA A 809 -11.96 12.17 -16.39
CA ALA A 809 -10.84 12.18 -17.31
C ALA A 809 -10.91 13.36 -18.28
N TYR A 810 -9.73 13.87 -18.65
CA TYR A 810 -9.52 14.84 -19.70
C TYR A 810 -9.25 14.14 -21.02
N ARG A 811 -10.01 14.46 -22.06
CA ARG A 811 -9.73 14.05 -23.44
C ARG A 811 -8.78 15.06 -24.09
N LEU A 812 -7.72 14.58 -24.73
CA LEU A 812 -6.87 15.42 -25.58
C LEU A 812 -7.57 15.75 -26.90
N MET A 813 -7.60 17.02 -27.25
CA MET A 813 -8.21 17.57 -28.47
C MET A 813 -7.16 18.23 -29.38
N PRO A 814 -7.35 18.21 -30.71
CA PRO A 814 -6.44 18.84 -31.68
C PRO A 814 -6.56 20.38 -31.75
N PHE A 815 -7.22 21.01 -30.78
CA PHE A 815 -7.47 22.44 -30.73
C PHE A 815 -7.46 22.93 -29.29
N LYS A 816 -7.32 24.25 -29.12
CA LYS A 816 -7.46 24.93 -27.84
C LYS A 816 -8.62 25.90 -27.86
N VAL A 817 -9.32 26.02 -26.73
CA VAL A 817 -10.35 27.04 -26.54
C VAL A 817 -9.71 28.25 -25.86
N PRO A 818 -9.90 29.48 -26.37
CA PRO A 818 -9.39 30.68 -25.73
C PRO A 818 -9.77 30.74 -24.24
N GLU A 819 -8.83 31.18 -23.40
CA GLU A 819 -9.00 31.34 -21.94
C GLU A 819 -9.15 30.05 -21.12
N ALA A 820 -9.28 28.87 -21.75
CA ALA A 820 -9.42 27.58 -21.08
C ALA A 820 -8.07 26.99 -20.60
N LYS A 821 -7.39 27.68 -19.68
CA LYS A 821 -6.04 27.30 -19.20
C LYS A 821 -5.96 25.92 -18.53
N ASP A 822 -7.04 25.47 -17.89
CA ASP A 822 -7.14 24.18 -17.19
C ASP A 822 -8.06 23.19 -17.95
N GLY A 823 -8.06 23.29 -19.28
CA GLY A 823 -9.00 22.58 -20.14
C GLY A 823 -10.41 23.14 -20.06
N PHE A 824 -11.20 22.87 -21.10
CA PHE A 824 -12.60 23.32 -21.18
C PHE A 824 -13.56 22.19 -20.81
N VAL A 825 -14.77 22.54 -20.36
CA VAL A 825 -15.79 21.57 -19.98
C VAL A 825 -16.85 21.49 -21.08
N ASN A 826 -17.07 20.30 -21.65
CA ASN A 826 -18.20 20.07 -22.55
C ASN A 826 -19.45 19.76 -21.70
N THR A 827 -20.30 20.76 -21.47
CA THR A 827 -21.40 20.67 -20.50
C THR A 827 -22.41 19.58 -20.83
N ASP A 828 -22.67 19.28 -22.11
CA ASP A 828 -23.65 18.26 -22.48
C ASP A 828 -23.11 16.84 -22.26
N ILE A 829 -21.86 16.56 -22.66
CA ILE A 829 -21.21 15.27 -22.40
C ILE A 829 -21.01 15.07 -20.89
N MET A 830 -20.46 16.08 -20.22
CA MET A 830 -20.17 16.05 -18.79
C MET A 830 -21.45 15.85 -17.98
N TYR A 831 -22.51 16.61 -18.24
CA TYR A 831 -23.80 16.44 -17.56
C TYR A 831 -24.36 15.03 -17.76
N ASN A 832 -24.34 14.52 -18.99
CA ASN A 832 -24.84 13.19 -19.30
C ASN A 832 -24.02 12.08 -18.64
N ASN A 833 -22.69 12.18 -18.64
CA ASN A 833 -21.82 11.20 -17.99
C ASN A 833 -22.07 11.20 -16.48
N MET A 834 -22.00 12.36 -15.81
CA MET A 834 -22.13 12.48 -14.35
C MET A 834 -23.51 12.07 -13.82
N THR A 835 -24.59 12.39 -14.54
CA THR A 835 -25.97 12.17 -14.05
C THR A 835 -26.64 10.90 -14.56
N LYS A 836 -26.14 10.28 -15.64
CA LYS A 836 -26.79 9.10 -16.25
C LYS A 836 -25.89 7.88 -16.44
N LYS A 837 -24.58 8.05 -16.59
CA LYS A 837 -23.66 6.92 -16.86
C LYS A 837 -22.83 6.50 -15.64
N MET A 838 -22.57 7.42 -14.72
CA MET A 838 -21.76 7.15 -13.55
C MET A 838 -22.54 6.46 -12.44
N PHE A 839 -21.83 5.65 -11.65
CA PHE A 839 -22.31 4.91 -10.50
C PHE A 839 -21.99 5.65 -9.20
N TRP A 840 -22.92 5.60 -8.25
CA TRP A 840 -22.87 6.34 -6.98
C TRP A 840 -23.37 5.47 -5.81
N ARG A 841 -23.13 4.15 -5.85
CA ARG A 841 -23.76 3.20 -4.92
C ARG A 841 -23.33 3.47 -3.48
N ASP A 842 -24.32 3.48 -2.58
CA ASP A 842 -24.19 3.63 -1.12
C ASP A 842 -23.57 4.95 -0.61
N LEU A 843 -23.18 5.91 -1.48
CA LEU A 843 -22.63 7.20 -1.06
C LEU A 843 -23.64 8.10 -0.32
N ASP A 844 -24.93 7.77 -0.39
CA ASP A 844 -26.02 8.40 0.35
C ASP A 844 -26.42 7.61 1.60
N ASN A 845 -25.79 6.46 1.88
CA ASN A 845 -26.11 5.60 3.01
C ASN A 845 -25.30 5.95 4.28
N PRO A 846 -25.93 6.55 5.32
CA PRO A 846 -25.21 6.99 6.53
C PRO A 846 -24.68 5.83 7.39
N LYS A 847 -25.11 4.59 7.13
CA LYS A 847 -24.59 3.41 7.83
C LYS A 847 -23.21 3.01 7.31
N THR A 848 -22.89 3.31 6.06
CA THR A 848 -21.58 3.02 5.49
C THR A 848 -20.50 3.80 6.22
N TYR A 849 -19.38 3.16 6.53
CA TYR A 849 -18.19 3.85 7.03
C TYR A 849 -17.28 4.19 5.86
N TYR A 850 -16.95 5.48 5.75
CA TYR A 850 -16.01 6.03 4.78
C TYR A 850 -14.79 6.53 5.52
N HIS A 851 -13.64 5.91 5.25
CA HIS A 851 -12.37 6.33 5.82
C HIS A 851 -12.00 7.75 5.33
N SER A 852 -11.22 8.52 6.09
CA SER A 852 -10.72 9.86 5.71
C SER A 852 -10.10 9.88 4.32
N ASP A 853 -9.24 8.90 4.02
CA ASP A 853 -8.54 8.71 2.74
C ASP A 853 -9.50 8.43 1.57
N PHE A 854 -10.80 8.31 1.84
CA PHE A 854 -11.85 8.24 0.83
C PHE A 854 -12.62 9.56 0.68
N TYR A 855 -13.14 10.12 1.78
CA TYR A 855 -14.04 11.28 1.70
C TYR A 855 -13.32 12.63 1.67
N LEU A 856 -12.07 12.68 2.15
CA LEU A 856 -11.18 13.84 2.03
C LEU A 856 -10.24 13.74 0.82
N GLU A 857 -10.22 12.60 0.13
CA GLU A 857 -9.33 12.36 -1.01
C GLU A 857 -10.05 11.70 -2.18
N VAL A 858 -9.33 10.92 -3.00
CA VAL A 858 -9.88 10.17 -4.12
C VAL A 858 -10.75 9.04 -3.57
N PRO A 859 -12.00 8.90 -4.04
CA PRO A 859 -12.59 9.49 -5.23
C PRO A 859 -13.60 10.63 -4.97
N VAL A 860 -13.93 10.96 -3.71
CA VAL A 860 -14.96 11.98 -3.40
C VAL A 860 -14.53 13.35 -3.88
N VAL A 861 -13.27 13.73 -3.65
CA VAL A 861 -12.72 15.00 -4.13
C VAL A 861 -12.79 15.08 -5.66
N THR A 862 -12.45 13.99 -6.35
CA THR A 862 -12.58 13.90 -7.82
C THR A 862 -14.01 14.10 -8.28
N ALA A 863 -14.98 13.46 -7.60
CA ALA A 863 -16.39 13.58 -7.90
C ALA A 863 -16.93 15.01 -7.71
N ARG A 864 -16.66 15.61 -6.55
CA ARG A 864 -17.10 16.98 -6.22
C ARG A 864 -16.45 18.00 -7.12
N LEU A 865 -15.17 17.84 -7.47
CA LEU A 865 -14.47 18.73 -8.41
C LEU A 865 -15.09 18.63 -9.81
N ALA A 866 -15.44 17.43 -10.27
CA ALA A 866 -16.12 17.24 -11.55
C ALA A 866 -17.50 17.93 -11.58
N PHE A 867 -18.30 17.82 -10.51
CA PHE A 867 -19.56 18.58 -10.39
C PHE A 867 -19.33 20.10 -10.29
N LEU A 868 -18.32 20.54 -9.54
CA LEU A 868 -17.96 21.95 -9.41
C LEU A 868 -17.68 22.57 -10.78
N ARG A 869 -16.83 21.91 -11.57
CA ARG A 869 -16.47 22.39 -12.91
C ARG A 869 -17.63 22.36 -13.90
N LEU A 870 -18.46 21.32 -13.84
CA LEU A 870 -19.68 21.24 -14.64
C LEU A 870 -20.63 22.39 -14.34
N THR A 871 -20.88 22.63 -13.06
CA THR A 871 -21.87 23.61 -12.59
C THR A 871 -21.40 25.04 -12.82
N ASP A 872 -20.12 25.35 -12.56
CA ASP A 872 -19.51 26.64 -12.91
C ASP A 872 -19.64 26.93 -14.40
N GLN A 873 -19.30 25.97 -15.27
CA GLN A 873 -19.43 26.16 -16.72
C GLN A 873 -20.89 26.35 -17.15
N LEU A 874 -21.84 25.59 -16.59
CA LEU A 874 -23.27 25.76 -16.89
C LEU A 874 -23.79 27.16 -16.48
N VAL A 875 -23.30 27.71 -15.37
CA VAL A 875 -23.63 29.08 -14.94
C VAL A 875 -23.07 30.11 -15.93
N ARG A 876 -21.82 29.96 -16.36
CA ARG A 876 -21.19 30.84 -17.37
C ARG A 876 -21.92 30.81 -18.72
N GLU A 877 -22.46 29.64 -19.09
CA GLU A 877 -23.28 29.47 -20.29
C GLU A 877 -24.74 29.95 -20.13
N GLY A 878 -25.13 30.43 -18.93
CA GLY A 878 -26.50 30.86 -18.64
C GLY A 878 -27.52 29.71 -18.51
N LYS A 879 -27.07 28.46 -18.46
CA LYS A 879 -27.91 27.25 -18.33
C LYS A 879 -28.26 26.97 -16.85
N LEU A 880 -28.88 27.96 -16.19
CA LEU A 880 -29.06 27.97 -14.73
C LEU A 880 -29.88 26.80 -14.19
N ASP A 881 -30.93 26.36 -14.89
CA ASP A 881 -31.75 25.21 -14.46
C ASP A 881 -30.95 23.90 -14.47
N LYS A 882 -30.11 23.70 -15.50
CA LYS A 882 -29.21 22.54 -15.55
C LYS A 882 -28.13 22.64 -14.46
N ALA A 883 -27.60 23.83 -14.19
CA ALA A 883 -26.62 24.03 -13.12
C ALA A 883 -27.23 23.64 -11.75
N ARG A 884 -28.44 24.13 -11.45
CA ARG A 884 -29.16 23.77 -10.22
C ARG A 884 -29.43 22.26 -10.15
N ALA A 885 -29.90 21.66 -11.23
CA ALA A 885 -30.17 20.22 -11.27
C ALA A 885 -28.91 19.37 -11.04
N ALA A 886 -27.75 19.79 -11.56
CA ALA A 886 -26.48 19.10 -11.33
C ALA A 886 -26.00 19.24 -9.88
N LEU A 887 -26.12 20.43 -9.27
CA LEU A 887 -25.82 20.63 -7.84
C LEU A 887 -26.74 19.78 -6.95
N ASP A 888 -28.05 19.78 -7.24
CA ASP A 888 -29.04 18.99 -6.51
C ASP A 888 -28.77 17.50 -6.64
N TYR A 889 -28.38 17.05 -7.83
CA TYR A 889 -28.00 15.67 -8.05
C TYR A 889 -26.75 15.28 -7.24
N CYS A 890 -25.72 16.14 -7.23
CA CYS A 890 -24.52 15.94 -6.41
C CYS A 890 -24.88 15.77 -4.93
N LEU A 891 -25.68 16.69 -4.37
CA LEU A 891 -26.11 16.63 -2.97
C LEU A 891 -27.07 15.48 -2.67
N LYS A 892 -27.78 14.97 -3.68
CA LYS A 892 -28.60 13.76 -3.54
C LYS A 892 -27.74 12.51 -3.42
N VAL A 893 -26.71 12.37 -4.25
CA VAL A 893 -25.86 11.17 -4.28
C VAL A 893 -24.72 11.21 -3.26
N MET A 894 -24.31 12.39 -2.81
CA MET A 894 -23.29 12.60 -1.77
C MET A 894 -23.78 13.65 -0.75
N PRO A 895 -24.81 13.34 0.06
CA PRO A 895 -25.37 14.25 1.05
C PRO A 895 -24.41 14.46 2.23
N ASP A 896 -24.44 15.65 2.85
CA ASP A 896 -23.60 16.01 4.02
C ASP A 896 -23.68 15.02 5.19
N LYS A 897 -24.85 14.42 5.39
CA LYS A 897 -25.09 13.45 6.46
C LYS A 897 -24.24 12.18 6.31
N THR A 898 -23.87 11.82 5.08
CA THR A 898 -23.09 10.61 4.79
C THR A 898 -21.66 10.98 4.42
N ILE A 899 -21.50 11.97 3.54
CA ILE A 899 -20.21 12.52 3.11
C ILE A 899 -20.22 14.02 3.47
N PRO A 900 -19.57 14.41 4.59
CA PRO A 900 -19.58 15.79 5.06
C PRO A 900 -19.15 16.80 3.99
N TYR A 901 -19.71 18.00 4.03
CA TYR A 901 -19.24 19.13 3.22
C TYR A 901 -17.76 19.41 3.49
N ASP A 902 -17.05 19.64 2.41
CA ASP A 902 -15.61 19.92 2.35
C ASP A 902 -15.35 21.26 1.65
N GLN A 903 -14.07 21.54 1.42
CA GLN A 903 -13.58 22.72 0.71
C GLN A 903 -14.21 22.91 -0.68
N LEU A 904 -14.46 21.83 -1.42
CA LEU A 904 -15.10 21.91 -2.73
C LEU A 904 -16.57 22.26 -2.61
N SER A 905 -17.23 21.69 -1.60
CA SER A 905 -18.63 21.94 -1.27
C SER A 905 -18.86 23.40 -0.90
N ALA A 906 -17.92 24.06 -0.20
CA ALA A 906 -18.01 25.49 0.10
C ALA A 906 -18.21 26.37 -1.15
N ASN A 907 -17.64 25.97 -2.29
CA ASN A 907 -17.82 26.68 -3.57
C ASN A 907 -19.24 26.51 -4.16
N PHE A 908 -19.96 25.45 -3.80
CA PHE A 908 -21.35 25.25 -4.25
C PHE A 908 -22.30 26.33 -3.72
N VAL A 909 -21.98 26.95 -2.58
CA VAL A 909 -22.77 28.08 -2.04
C VAL A 909 -22.90 29.18 -3.09
N ALA A 910 -21.78 29.68 -3.61
CA ALA A 910 -21.77 30.73 -4.62
C ALA A 910 -22.52 30.31 -5.90
N LEU A 911 -22.40 29.04 -6.29
CA LEU A 911 -23.06 28.51 -7.48
C LEU A 911 -24.58 28.36 -7.32
N TYR A 912 -25.07 27.95 -6.14
CA TYR A 912 -26.51 27.96 -5.85
C TYR A 912 -27.07 29.39 -5.89
N LEU A 913 -26.34 30.35 -5.32
CA LEU A 913 -26.72 31.77 -5.36
C LEU A 913 -26.76 32.29 -6.79
N ALA A 914 -25.74 31.98 -7.60
CA ALA A 914 -25.69 32.35 -9.02
C ALA A 914 -26.78 31.67 -9.87
N ALA A 915 -27.13 30.43 -9.54
CA ALA A 915 -28.24 29.70 -10.15
C ALA A 915 -29.63 30.14 -9.62
N GLY A 916 -29.71 31.12 -8.71
CA GLY A 916 -30.94 31.70 -8.20
C GLY A 916 -31.62 30.96 -7.04
N ASP A 917 -31.00 29.91 -6.47
CA ASP A 917 -31.51 29.20 -5.29
C ASP A 917 -30.87 29.72 -4.00
N LYS A 918 -31.37 30.87 -3.55
CA LYS A 918 -30.86 31.53 -2.33
C LYS A 918 -31.04 30.70 -1.07
N LYS A 919 -32.14 29.95 -0.99
CA LYS A 919 -32.49 29.17 0.20
C LYS A 919 -31.45 28.09 0.44
N LYS A 920 -31.20 27.23 -0.56
CA LYS A 920 -30.21 26.15 -0.43
C LYS A 920 -28.79 26.69 -0.24
N GLY A 921 -28.43 27.74 -0.98
CA GLY A 921 -27.12 28.38 -0.84
C GLY A 921 -26.86 28.87 0.59
N LEU A 922 -27.84 29.53 1.22
CA LEU A 922 -27.70 30.03 2.59
C LEU A 922 -27.78 28.93 3.66
N GLU A 923 -28.62 27.91 3.48
CA GLU A 923 -28.68 26.74 4.38
C GLU A 923 -27.33 25.99 4.43
N MET A 924 -26.72 25.79 3.26
CA MET A 924 -25.40 25.17 3.14
C MET A 924 -24.31 26.06 3.75
N ALA A 925 -24.34 27.36 3.48
CA ALA A 925 -23.41 28.33 4.07
C ALA A 925 -23.47 28.31 5.60
N GLU A 926 -24.67 28.31 6.18
CA GLU A 926 -24.83 28.31 7.64
C GLU A 926 -24.30 27.02 8.27
N THR A 927 -24.52 25.88 7.62
CA THR A 927 -24.01 24.58 8.07
C THR A 927 -22.48 24.58 8.14
N ILE A 928 -21.81 24.98 7.05
CA ILE A 928 -20.34 24.99 6.98
C ILE A 928 -19.75 26.03 7.94
N MET A 929 -20.30 27.26 7.95
CA MET A 929 -19.81 28.34 8.82
C MET A 929 -19.88 27.98 10.31
N ASN A 930 -20.97 27.33 10.75
CA ASN A 930 -21.12 26.92 12.15
C ASN A 930 -20.17 25.76 12.51
N ARG A 931 -20.03 24.78 11.62
CA ARG A 931 -19.11 23.65 11.81
C ARG A 931 -17.66 24.14 11.92
N ASN A 932 -17.25 25.03 11.03
CA ASN A 932 -15.89 25.57 11.00
C ASN A 932 -15.61 26.46 12.20
N ASN A 933 -16.59 27.26 12.64
CA ASN A 933 -16.45 28.04 13.86
C ASN A 933 -16.20 27.14 15.09
N LYS A 934 -16.94 26.04 15.24
CA LYS A 934 -16.72 25.07 16.34
C LYS A 934 -15.39 24.34 16.21
N ALA A 935 -15.00 23.95 14.99
CA ALA A 935 -13.72 23.31 14.73
C ALA A 935 -12.54 24.23 15.11
N LEU A 936 -12.60 25.50 14.70
CA LEU A 936 -11.59 26.51 15.06
C LEU A 936 -11.57 26.77 16.56
N ASP A 937 -12.72 26.84 17.23
CA ASP A 937 -12.78 26.96 18.69
C ASP A 937 -12.04 25.80 19.38
N TYR A 938 -12.05 24.58 18.83
CA TYR A 938 -11.33 23.41 19.37
C TYR A 938 -9.83 23.40 19.03
N TYR A 939 -9.46 23.64 17.76
CA TYR A 939 -8.06 23.56 17.33
C TYR A 939 -7.22 24.74 17.85
N LEU A 940 -7.83 25.90 18.08
CA LEU A 940 -7.13 27.07 18.61
C LEU A 940 -6.92 27.03 20.13
N LEU A 941 -7.56 26.12 20.87
CA LEU A 941 -7.32 25.94 22.32
C LEU A 941 -5.90 25.43 22.63
N ASP A 942 -5.36 24.59 21.75
CA ASP A 942 -3.99 24.08 21.84
C ASP A 942 -3.37 24.09 20.44
N LYS A 943 -3.02 25.28 19.97
CA LYS A 943 -2.47 25.51 18.64
C LYS A 943 -1.15 24.75 18.41
N LYS A 944 -0.36 24.50 19.46
CA LYS A 944 0.95 23.83 19.33
C LYS A 944 0.82 22.34 19.03
N ASN A 945 -0.20 21.70 19.60
CA ASN A 945 -0.43 20.26 19.42
C ASN A 945 -1.56 19.95 18.43
N SER A 946 -2.21 20.97 17.87
CA SER A 946 -3.27 20.80 16.88
C SER A 946 -2.73 20.82 15.45
N ASP A 947 -3.43 20.14 14.54
CA ASP A 947 -3.09 20.13 13.13
C ASP A 947 -3.31 21.53 12.51
N GLY A 948 -2.20 22.21 12.16
CA GLY A 948 -2.23 23.51 11.51
C GLY A 948 -2.96 23.51 10.17
N ARG A 949 -3.02 22.38 9.47
CA ARG A 949 -3.76 22.22 8.21
C ARG A 949 -5.27 22.35 8.45
N GLN A 950 -5.78 21.83 9.56
CA GLN A 950 -7.20 21.97 9.91
C GLN A 950 -7.56 23.44 10.13
N ILE A 951 -6.73 24.19 10.85
CA ILE A 951 -6.95 25.62 11.09
C ILE A 951 -7.01 26.38 9.75
N GLN A 952 -6.04 26.15 8.86
CA GLN A 952 -5.99 26.80 7.55
C GLN A 952 -7.21 26.45 6.68
N THR A 953 -7.59 25.18 6.64
CA THR A 953 -8.73 24.69 5.83
C THR A 953 -10.04 25.31 6.29
N ASN A 954 -10.31 25.31 7.60
CA ASN A 954 -11.53 25.88 8.16
C ASN A 954 -11.66 27.39 7.90
N LEU A 955 -10.57 28.14 8.04
CA LEU A 955 -10.54 29.58 7.74
C LEU A 955 -10.75 29.86 6.25
N TYR A 956 -10.13 29.07 5.38
CA TYR A 956 -10.26 29.19 3.93
C TYR A 956 -11.70 28.95 3.46
N GLU A 957 -12.36 27.91 3.97
CA GLU A 957 -13.76 27.63 3.67
C GLU A 957 -14.70 28.76 4.10
N MET A 958 -14.49 29.34 5.29
CA MET A 958 -15.25 30.50 5.75
C MET A 958 -15.07 31.69 4.79
N GLN A 959 -13.84 31.93 4.33
CA GLN A 959 -13.53 33.02 3.40
C GLN A 959 -14.24 32.84 2.04
N ILE A 960 -14.24 31.62 1.46
CA ILE A 960 -14.96 31.33 0.21
C ILE A 960 -16.45 31.67 0.36
N ILE A 961 -17.07 31.23 1.46
CA ILE A 961 -18.50 31.44 1.69
C ILE A 961 -18.82 32.93 1.80
N ILE A 962 -18.01 33.67 2.56
CA ILE A 962 -18.15 35.13 2.72
C ILE A 962 -18.09 35.81 1.35
N GLU A 963 -17.11 35.47 0.52
CA GLU A 963 -16.96 36.05 -0.81
C GLU A 963 -18.16 35.75 -1.72
N GLY A 964 -18.62 34.49 -1.73
CA GLY A 964 -19.80 34.08 -2.51
C GLY A 964 -21.07 34.84 -2.11
N VAL A 965 -21.33 34.97 -0.81
CA VAL A 965 -22.51 35.68 -0.26
C VAL A 965 -22.41 37.19 -0.49
N LYS A 966 -21.20 37.76 -0.40
CA LYS A 966 -20.94 39.18 -0.68
C LYS A 966 -21.16 39.51 -2.16
N ASN A 967 -20.69 38.66 -3.06
CA ASN A 967 -20.89 38.80 -4.51
C ASN A 967 -22.39 38.72 -4.87
N ALA A 968 -23.16 37.90 -4.15
CA ALA A 968 -24.62 37.83 -4.26
C ALA A 968 -25.37 39.00 -3.59
N LYS A 969 -24.66 39.94 -2.95
CA LYS A 969 -25.20 41.13 -2.26
C LYS A 969 -26.23 40.78 -1.17
N LEU A 970 -25.95 39.74 -0.39
CA LEU A 970 -26.82 39.27 0.68
C LEU A 970 -26.37 39.79 2.05
N PRO A 971 -27.30 40.14 2.97
CA PRO A 971 -26.97 40.72 4.28
C PRO A 971 -26.22 39.76 5.22
N GLU A 972 -26.36 38.45 5.03
CA GLU A 972 -25.70 37.41 5.82
C GLU A 972 -24.16 37.49 5.75
N ALA A 973 -23.61 38.14 4.71
CA ALA A 973 -22.17 38.37 4.58
C ALA A 973 -21.58 39.08 5.82
N ALA A 974 -22.31 40.03 6.43
CA ALA A 974 -21.85 40.73 7.62
C ALA A 974 -21.78 39.82 8.86
N LYS A 975 -22.76 38.92 9.02
CA LYS A 975 -22.78 37.89 10.08
C LYS A 975 -21.56 36.97 9.93
N TYR A 976 -21.32 36.47 8.73
CA TYR A 976 -20.22 35.54 8.46
C TYR A 976 -18.84 36.20 8.59
N GLN A 977 -18.69 37.47 8.15
CA GLN A 977 -17.47 38.24 8.35
C GLN A 977 -17.14 38.40 9.85
N ALA A 978 -18.13 38.75 10.67
CA ALA A 978 -17.92 38.89 12.11
C ALA A 978 -17.48 37.57 12.79
N MET A 979 -18.01 36.43 12.34
CA MET A 979 -17.55 35.11 12.82
C MET A 979 -16.10 34.84 12.42
N PHE A 980 -15.73 35.12 11.16
CA PHE A 980 -14.36 34.94 10.67
C PHE A 980 -13.36 35.84 11.39
N ASP A 981 -13.66 37.13 11.55
CA ASP A 981 -12.79 38.09 12.22
C ASP A 981 -12.50 37.68 13.68
N LYS A 982 -13.52 37.15 14.38
CA LYS A 982 -13.37 36.59 15.72
C LYS A 982 -12.38 35.42 15.75
N GLN A 983 -12.47 34.49 14.80
CA GLN A 983 -11.57 33.34 14.75
C GLN A 983 -10.16 33.73 14.31
N MET A 984 -10.02 34.67 13.37
CA MET A 984 -8.73 35.24 12.98
C MET A 984 -8.03 35.93 14.14
N ALA A 985 -8.76 36.67 14.98
CA ALA A 985 -8.20 37.29 16.17
C ALA A 985 -7.61 36.23 17.14
N LYS A 986 -8.31 35.11 17.33
CA LYS A 986 -7.81 33.97 18.13
C LYS A 986 -6.62 33.25 17.48
N ALA A 987 -6.61 33.13 16.16
CA ALA A 987 -5.51 32.49 15.45
C ALA A 987 -4.20 33.29 15.53
N ASN A 988 -4.31 34.62 15.68
CA ASN A 988 -3.20 35.55 15.77
C ASN A 988 -2.70 35.82 17.20
N SER A 989 -3.50 35.49 18.23
CA SER A 989 -3.06 35.46 19.64
C SER A 989 -2.28 34.19 19.94
#